data_AF-A0A7D5DBI6-F1
#
_entry.id   AF-A0A7D5DBI6-F1
#
_cell.length_a   1.000
_cell.length_b   1.000
_cell.length_c   1.000
_cell.angle_alpha   90.00
_cell.angle_beta   90.00
_cell.angle_gamma   90.00
#
_symmetry.space_group_name_H-M   'P 1'
#
loop_
_entity.id
_entity.type
_entity.pdbx_description
1 polymer ?
#
loop_
_entity_poly.entity_id
_entity_poly.type
_entity_poly.pdbx_seq_one_letter_code
_entity_poly.pdbx_strand_id
1 'polypeptide(L)'
;MQRLTGLGLLLGSVCGAALAQPLSAPEQQQWLLGQIRVGQALYREDLVHDSLARLELIAPDNPQVKVAEVRQALLQNNAAEAERLTAELARRLPGSAESRQAQSLLKLHSSGGQKDLQQARLLATAGRYDDAQRAYQQMFGDDMPDFAIALEYLTVRSGIKEQRAQVIDQLRALDSQYPGNAALRQTLVGLLFAQQRDAEALIVLHQLAGDVNAAANAAEREYNYLLKQPVGRETAQAWQTFLKVYPSTPYRADATLQLQAQEHLLADPSWQAGVKGKALLEAGDNAGAEAQLRRALKAYPKDSSLLGALGVALMRQNKHEDAYNTFVKASAIEQDTYWMTKWQDLKVANYQWMLLQKGDQALERKEYSQAKRFYQQARVAQPKDASALIGLSYVARGESDDIAAEALLLQARKLDPGNASVVRAMVRLYQAQSADKAEQYLDSLTPAQQVEFKSVRLGLALDRLNAQADDATRRSDWGQVVEHLSRARELDPDNPWLVYRLANAQRQLGRAADADHSFSLLLRRQGQNPEARYAHGLFLADGDRDAEAMASLQQVPRAGWSDNMNQLWARLQRRQMLAKAEALRADHHEDQAEALLLRAPNTDDYLTLADWAQQRADLPTAQARYRQVLASEPRNPEAQLGLSEVLIASHQPQAARVGLLAIKPAAPVDVGFQRRLANAWAAVGDKTRAKALFAELLSTPRQDPLAYRDEARLLSTEQPQHALDDYAHAMAAAKLIAPGQAAPRDDRAVTQASRAKDSDDWLARSIRSDVDALYQKQNPTVNLYHDFAWRTDNSASGVSDLSTQTTILRIDTPLAQGQAFVQAEDVQLDVSSFASNDQFGLCAVVQGGCASGAQSVSGTLLGMGWHDDKWAFDVGHTPQEFTVSNWVGGVTYSGDWDDIGYRLTASRRPLTNSLVSYAGAVDPVTGTRFGGVTANGFTLGLSHDEGGKDGVWASLSSHWLVGQNVENNQRRSAMGGYYYRLVERADERVRTGLTLMYMGYDKDLSESTLGQGGYYSPQQYYSVSVPVNFAWRNANWSAFLESSAGWSFAKTSASDLYPKDSSASDLENLLAQSGHTLVADPTLSKSGSNSNGINFRVQGLLERRLSDNLVLGGGVTWQHSEGYAPSRALVYLRYSFDPWQGNLPLPVEPITPYADMR
;
A
#
# COMPACT_ATOMS: atom_id res chain seq x y z
N MET A 1 -28.67 -33.91 46.91
CA MET A 1 -28.23 -33.24 48.14
C MET A 1 -28.78 -31.82 48.14
N GLN A 2 -29.17 -31.30 49.32
CA GLN A 2 -30.01 -30.11 49.60
C GLN A 2 -31.51 -30.36 49.33
N ARG A 3 -32.31 -30.91 50.27
CA ARG A 3 -32.88 -30.35 51.52
C ARG A 3 -33.74 -29.09 51.33
N LEU A 4 -35.07 -29.25 51.37
CA LEU A 4 -35.93 -28.56 52.34
C LEU A 4 -37.32 -29.21 52.39
N THR A 5 -37.75 -29.41 53.63
CA THR A 5 -38.91 -30.12 54.18
C THR A 5 -40.01 -29.14 54.57
N GLY A 6 -41.28 -29.57 54.57
CA GLY A 6 -42.37 -28.83 55.24
C GLY A 6 -43.76 -29.41 55.02
N LEU A 7 -44.23 -30.19 56.01
CA LEU A 7 -45.55 -30.82 56.15
C LEU A 7 -46.66 -29.82 56.53
N GLY A 8 -47.94 -30.19 56.29
CA GLY A 8 -49.01 -29.86 57.24
C GLY A 8 -50.47 -29.86 56.75
N LEU A 9 -51.27 -30.80 57.33
CA LEU A 9 -52.72 -30.80 57.63
C LEU A 9 -53.69 -31.24 56.50
N LEU A 10 -54.45 -32.35 56.60
CA LEU A 10 -55.46 -32.86 57.56
C LEU A 10 -56.87 -32.22 57.46
N LEU A 11 -57.85 -33.14 57.44
CA LEU A 11 -59.28 -33.05 57.80
C LEU A 11 -60.33 -32.79 56.71
N GLY A 12 -61.36 -33.66 56.74
CA GLY A 12 -62.58 -33.61 55.95
C GLY A 12 -63.06 -35.02 55.53
N SER A 13 -63.42 -35.95 56.41
CA SER A 13 -64.84 -36.30 56.71
C SER A 13 -65.76 -36.18 55.48
N VAL A 14 -66.40 -37.24 54.99
CA VAL A 14 -67.71 -37.69 55.50
C VAL A 14 -67.89 -39.21 55.32
N CYS A 15 -68.25 -39.89 56.42
CA CYS A 15 -68.96 -41.17 56.40
C CYS A 15 -70.29 -41.02 55.66
N GLY A 16 -70.59 -41.92 54.73
CA GLY A 16 -71.94 -42.03 54.19
C GLY A 16 -72.16 -43.44 53.65
N ALA A 17 -72.91 -44.24 54.39
CA ALA A 17 -73.54 -45.42 53.82
C ALA A 17 -74.31 -44.98 52.55
N ALA A 18 -73.91 -45.51 51.40
CA ALA A 18 -74.87 -45.78 50.34
C ALA A 18 -75.07 -47.30 50.40
N LEU A 19 -76.00 -47.85 51.21
CA LEU A 19 -77.42 -47.85 50.82
C LEU A 19 -77.47 -47.53 49.33
N ALA A 20 -77.41 -48.55 48.47
CA ALA A 20 -77.70 -48.37 47.06
C ALA A 20 -78.94 -47.48 47.02
N GLN A 21 -78.72 -46.18 46.73
CA GLN A 21 -79.82 -45.26 46.63
C GLN A 21 -80.69 -45.91 45.57
N PRO A 22 -82.01 -46.05 45.79
CA PRO A 22 -82.87 -46.54 44.74
C PRO A 22 -82.51 -45.71 43.52
N LEU A 23 -81.95 -46.37 42.49
CA LEU A 23 -81.56 -45.70 41.24
C LEU A 23 -82.70 -44.76 40.94
N SER A 24 -82.42 -43.46 40.79
CA SER A 24 -83.50 -42.53 40.45
C SER A 24 -84.18 -43.10 39.21
N ALA A 25 -85.50 -42.95 39.09
CA ALA A 25 -86.24 -43.56 37.97
C ALA A 25 -85.56 -43.34 36.59
N PRO A 26 -84.94 -42.16 36.30
CA PRO A 26 -84.14 -41.95 35.09
C PRO A 26 -82.86 -42.79 34.99
N GLU A 27 -82.10 -42.95 36.08
CA GLU A 27 -80.87 -43.75 36.11
C GLU A 27 -81.16 -45.25 35.99
N GLN A 28 -82.23 -45.72 36.63
CA GLN A 28 -82.67 -47.11 36.52
C GLN A 28 -83.11 -47.43 35.08
N GLN A 29 -83.82 -46.50 34.44
CA GLN A 29 -84.23 -46.60 33.05
C GLN A 29 -83.02 -46.65 32.11
N GLN A 30 -82.03 -45.76 32.28
CA GLN A 30 -80.82 -45.75 31.47
C GLN A 30 -79.99 -47.03 31.65
N TRP A 31 -79.88 -47.55 32.88
CA TRP A 31 -79.18 -48.81 33.14
C TRP A 31 -79.86 -50.01 32.46
N LEU A 32 -81.20 -50.12 32.54
CA LEU A 32 -81.96 -51.19 31.87
C LEU A 32 -81.91 -51.07 30.34
N LEU A 33 -81.95 -49.85 29.78
CA LEU A 33 -81.73 -49.62 28.35
C LEU A 33 -80.31 -50.03 27.93
N GLY A 34 -79.33 -49.83 28.81
CA GLY A 34 -77.97 -50.35 28.65
C GLY A 34 -77.91 -51.88 28.64
N GLN A 35 -78.64 -52.55 29.55
CA GLN A 35 -78.73 -54.02 29.57
C GLN A 35 -79.40 -54.57 28.30
N ILE A 36 -80.41 -53.89 27.76
CA ILE A 36 -80.99 -54.22 26.44
C ILE A 36 -79.92 -54.14 25.35
N ARG A 37 -79.12 -53.06 25.29
CA ARG A 37 -78.07 -52.92 24.27
C ARG A 37 -77.00 -54.01 24.42
N VAL A 38 -76.56 -54.30 25.65
CA VAL A 38 -75.61 -55.40 25.92
C VAL A 38 -76.20 -56.75 25.50
N GLY A 39 -77.46 -57.00 25.84
CA GLY A 39 -78.18 -58.21 25.42
C GLY A 39 -78.24 -58.34 23.91
N GLN A 40 -78.57 -57.26 23.20
CA GLN A 40 -78.62 -57.23 21.73
C GLN A 40 -77.25 -57.42 21.08
N ALA A 41 -76.19 -56.87 21.67
CA ALA A 41 -74.82 -57.01 21.16
C ALA A 41 -74.28 -58.42 21.38
N LEU A 42 -74.68 -59.08 22.46
CA LEU A 42 -74.26 -60.44 22.82
C LEU A 42 -75.24 -61.53 22.35
N TYR A 43 -76.30 -61.15 21.61
CA TYR A 43 -77.39 -62.04 21.19
C TYR A 43 -78.06 -62.80 22.37
N ARG A 44 -78.12 -62.16 23.54
CA ARG A 44 -78.73 -62.65 24.78
C ARG A 44 -80.16 -62.13 24.89
N GLU A 45 -81.07 -62.79 24.17
CA GLU A 45 -82.49 -62.43 24.15
C GLU A 45 -83.17 -62.55 25.52
N ASP A 46 -82.65 -63.42 26.39
CA ASP A 46 -83.05 -63.52 27.80
C ASP A 46 -82.81 -62.20 28.55
N LEU A 47 -81.63 -61.61 28.37
CA LEU A 47 -81.27 -60.34 29.01
C LEU A 47 -82.10 -59.17 28.43
N VAL A 48 -82.37 -59.20 27.13
CA VAL A 48 -83.20 -58.18 26.45
C VAL A 48 -84.64 -58.26 26.96
N HIS A 49 -85.22 -59.45 27.03
CA HIS A 49 -86.60 -59.67 27.46
C HIS A 49 -86.81 -59.24 28.92
N ASP A 50 -85.94 -59.68 29.85
CA ASP A 50 -86.03 -59.34 31.27
C ASP A 50 -85.89 -57.83 31.51
N SER A 51 -85.00 -57.19 30.75
CA SER A 51 -84.76 -55.74 30.86
C SER A 51 -85.92 -54.94 30.26
N LEU A 52 -86.51 -55.41 29.15
CA LEU A 52 -87.64 -54.79 28.49
C LEU A 52 -88.91 -54.88 29.35
N ALA A 53 -89.21 -56.05 29.91
CA ALA A 53 -90.37 -56.25 30.79
C ALA A 53 -90.32 -55.32 32.02
N ARG A 54 -89.13 -55.07 32.58
CA ARG A 54 -88.93 -54.11 33.67
C ARG A 54 -89.12 -52.66 33.21
N LEU A 55 -88.67 -52.32 32.01
CA LEU A 55 -88.82 -50.99 31.41
C LEU A 55 -90.28 -50.66 31.07
N GLU A 56 -91.07 -51.63 30.61
CA GLU A 56 -92.51 -51.48 30.37
C GLU A 56 -93.27 -51.08 31.64
N LEU A 57 -92.83 -51.53 32.81
CA LEU A 57 -93.47 -51.19 34.08
C LEU A 57 -93.11 -49.79 34.59
N ILE A 58 -91.90 -49.30 34.33
CA ILE A 58 -91.38 -48.06 34.92
C ILE A 58 -91.37 -46.87 33.95
N ALA A 59 -91.28 -47.10 32.64
CA ALA A 59 -91.21 -46.08 31.60
C ALA A 59 -91.88 -46.56 30.28
N PRO A 60 -93.17 -46.95 30.31
CA PRO A 60 -93.86 -47.54 29.16
C PRO A 60 -93.91 -46.63 27.92
N ASP A 61 -93.97 -45.31 28.13
CA ASP A 61 -94.04 -44.33 27.03
C ASP A 61 -92.65 -43.91 26.51
N ASN A 62 -91.55 -44.49 27.01
CA ASN A 62 -90.23 -44.14 26.54
C ASN A 62 -90.04 -44.58 25.07
N PRO A 63 -89.61 -43.68 24.15
CA PRO A 63 -89.48 -44.01 22.74
C PRO A 63 -88.53 -45.18 22.44
N GLN A 64 -87.44 -45.34 23.20
CA GLN A 64 -86.48 -46.44 23.01
C GLN A 64 -87.02 -47.77 23.52
N VAL A 65 -87.87 -47.75 24.55
CA VAL A 65 -88.60 -48.93 25.04
C VAL A 65 -89.57 -49.41 23.97
N LYS A 66 -90.33 -48.50 23.37
CA LYS A 66 -91.23 -48.83 22.27
C LYS A 66 -90.51 -49.37 21.02
N VAL A 67 -89.34 -48.84 20.66
CA VAL A 67 -88.53 -49.42 19.57
C VAL A 67 -88.05 -50.84 19.91
N ALA A 68 -87.66 -51.09 21.16
CA ALA A 68 -87.29 -52.42 21.62
C ALA A 68 -88.49 -53.38 21.61
N GLU A 69 -89.70 -52.92 21.97
CA GLU A 69 -90.95 -53.68 21.83
C GLU A 69 -91.25 -54.01 20.34
N VAL A 70 -91.06 -53.07 19.41
CA VAL A 70 -91.19 -53.35 17.97
C VAL A 70 -90.24 -54.45 17.54
N ARG A 71 -88.97 -54.37 17.95
CA ARG A 71 -87.97 -55.41 17.63
C ARG A 71 -88.35 -56.77 18.22
N GLN A 72 -88.82 -56.79 19.48
CA GLN A 72 -89.24 -58.01 20.15
C GLN A 72 -90.45 -58.65 19.45
N ALA A 73 -91.45 -57.85 19.07
CA ALA A 73 -92.61 -58.31 18.33
C ALA A 73 -92.21 -58.91 16.96
N LEU A 74 -91.24 -58.31 16.27
CA LEU A 74 -90.70 -58.84 15.02
C LEU A 74 -89.96 -60.17 15.21
N LEU A 75 -89.14 -60.29 16.26
CA LEU A 75 -88.46 -61.54 16.61
C LEU A 75 -89.45 -62.67 16.98
N GLN A 76 -90.60 -62.31 17.55
CA GLN A 76 -91.70 -63.23 17.88
C GLN A 76 -92.64 -63.51 16.71
N ASN A 77 -92.34 -63.02 15.50
CA ASN A 77 -93.18 -63.11 14.29
C ASN A 77 -94.59 -62.48 14.44
N ASN A 78 -94.76 -61.51 15.35
CA ASN A 78 -96.01 -60.80 15.55
C ASN A 78 -96.02 -59.47 14.76
N ALA A 79 -96.17 -59.57 13.44
CA ALA A 79 -96.11 -58.43 12.52
C ALA A 79 -97.21 -57.39 12.77
N ALA A 80 -98.42 -57.81 13.12
CA ALA A 80 -99.55 -56.91 13.38
C ALA A 80 -99.26 -55.98 14.57
N GLU A 81 -98.65 -56.51 15.63
CA GLU A 81 -98.29 -55.72 16.80
C GLU A 81 -97.10 -54.79 16.52
N ALA A 82 -96.10 -55.25 15.77
CA ALA A 82 -94.99 -54.41 15.33
C ALA A 82 -95.45 -53.23 14.44
N GLU A 83 -96.40 -53.46 13.52
CA GLU A 83 -97.03 -52.42 12.70
C GLU A 83 -97.81 -51.41 13.55
N ARG A 84 -98.61 -51.90 14.51
CA ARG A 84 -99.38 -51.05 15.43
C ARG A 84 -98.46 -50.14 16.25
N LEU A 85 -97.45 -50.72 16.90
CA LEU A 85 -96.47 -50.00 17.72
C LEU A 85 -95.67 -48.99 16.90
N THR A 86 -95.28 -49.34 15.67
CA THR A 86 -94.57 -48.41 14.79
C THR A 86 -95.46 -47.25 14.32
N ALA A 87 -96.71 -47.52 13.96
CA ALA A 87 -97.68 -46.49 13.56
C ALA A 87 -98.07 -45.57 14.73
N GLU A 88 -98.03 -46.08 15.96
CA GLU A 88 -98.18 -45.29 17.18
C GLU A 88 -96.97 -44.37 17.39
N LEU A 89 -95.76 -44.90 17.27
CA LEU A 89 -94.53 -44.13 17.43
C LEU A 89 -94.40 -43.01 16.38
N ALA A 90 -94.75 -43.30 15.13
CA ALA A 90 -94.73 -42.34 14.03
C ALA A 90 -95.76 -41.21 14.20
N ARG A 91 -96.90 -41.49 14.82
CA ARG A 91 -97.93 -40.47 15.12
C ARG A 91 -97.53 -39.59 16.29
N ARG A 92 -96.97 -40.17 17.36
CA ARG A 92 -96.59 -39.41 18.57
C ARG A 92 -95.31 -38.59 18.36
N LEU A 93 -94.34 -39.13 17.63
CA LEU A 93 -93.01 -38.53 17.44
C LEU A 93 -92.60 -38.55 15.96
N PRO A 94 -93.31 -37.79 15.09
CA PRO A 94 -93.04 -37.79 13.66
C PRO A 94 -91.63 -37.30 13.38
N GLY A 95 -90.87 -38.07 12.62
CA GLY A 95 -89.49 -37.71 12.26
C GLY A 95 -88.45 -37.83 13.38
N SER A 96 -88.79 -38.45 14.52
CA SER A 96 -87.80 -38.84 15.53
C SER A 96 -86.90 -39.98 15.02
N ALA A 97 -85.70 -40.11 15.59
CA ALA A 97 -84.78 -41.19 15.24
C ALA A 97 -85.38 -42.56 15.58
N GLU A 98 -86.05 -42.67 16.72
CA GLU A 98 -86.75 -43.86 17.18
C GLU A 98 -87.91 -44.24 16.23
N SER A 99 -88.65 -43.25 15.70
CA SER A 99 -89.70 -43.51 14.70
C SER A 99 -89.13 -44.01 13.38
N ARG A 100 -88.00 -43.48 12.91
CA ARG A 100 -87.33 -43.98 11.71
C ARG A 100 -86.77 -45.39 11.94
N GLN A 101 -86.19 -45.63 13.12
CA GLN A 101 -85.63 -46.93 13.49
C GLN A 101 -86.71 -48.03 13.51
N ALA A 102 -87.88 -47.77 14.12
CA ALA A 102 -89.01 -48.71 14.11
C ALA A 102 -89.53 -49.00 12.69
N GLN A 103 -89.62 -47.99 11.82
CA GLN A 103 -90.01 -48.16 10.42
C GLN A 103 -88.99 -48.99 9.63
N SER A 104 -87.70 -48.72 9.84
CA SER A 104 -86.60 -49.48 9.22
C SER A 104 -86.58 -50.94 9.69
N LEU A 105 -86.87 -51.22 10.97
CA LEU A 105 -87.00 -52.57 11.52
C LEU A 105 -88.16 -53.36 10.88
N LEU A 106 -89.32 -52.73 10.68
CA LEU A 106 -90.44 -53.33 9.94
C LEU A 106 -90.08 -53.62 8.47
N LYS A 107 -89.43 -52.66 7.80
CA LYS A 107 -89.00 -52.82 6.41
C LYS A 107 -88.01 -53.98 6.26
N LEU A 108 -87.09 -54.14 7.20
CA LEU A 108 -86.12 -55.24 7.25
C LEU A 108 -86.79 -56.62 7.26
N HIS A 109 -87.92 -56.77 7.94
CA HIS A 109 -88.64 -58.05 8.08
C HIS A 109 -89.71 -58.27 7.00
N SER A 110 -89.93 -57.29 6.11
CA SER A 110 -90.81 -57.43 4.94
C SER A 110 -90.14 -58.27 3.84
N SER A 111 -90.94 -58.96 3.03
CA SER A 111 -90.44 -59.80 1.93
C SER A 111 -89.67 -59.02 0.86
N GLY A 112 -90.01 -57.75 0.65
CA GLY A 112 -89.27 -56.83 -0.22
C GLY A 112 -87.92 -56.42 0.39
N GLY A 113 -87.92 -55.99 1.65
CA GLY A 113 -86.69 -55.58 2.34
C GLY A 113 -85.68 -56.71 2.51
N GLN A 114 -86.12 -57.95 2.71
CA GLN A 114 -85.21 -59.10 2.74
C GLN A 114 -84.49 -59.33 1.40
N LYS A 115 -85.18 -59.15 0.27
CA LYS A 115 -84.56 -59.26 -1.06
C LYS A 115 -83.56 -58.15 -1.30
N ASP A 116 -83.92 -56.91 -0.99
CA ASP A 116 -83.05 -55.74 -1.16
C ASP A 116 -81.78 -55.87 -0.30
N LEU A 117 -81.89 -56.38 0.94
CA LEU A 117 -80.74 -56.62 1.81
C LEU A 117 -79.80 -57.70 1.24
N GLN A 118 -80.35 -58.79 0.71
CA GLN A 118 -79.54 -59.84 0.07
C GLN A 118 -78.81 -59.31 -1.18
N GLN A 119 -79.44 -58.42 -1.94
CA GLN A 119 -78.79 -57.75 -3.06
C GLN A 119 -77.64 -56.85 -2.61
N ALA A 120 -77.82 -56.08 -1.53
CA ALA A 120 -76.75 -55.26 -0.96
C ALA A 120 -75.55 -56.11 -0.49
N ARG A 121 -75.82 -57.27 0.14
CA ARG A 121 -74.81 -58.27 0.53
C ARG A 121 -74.05 -58.85 -0.67
N LEU A 122 -74.75 -59.23 -1.73
CA LEU A 122 -74.15 -59.72 -2.97
C LEU A 122 -73.19 -58.70 -3.59
N LEU A 123 -73.58 -57.43 -3.63
CA LEU A 123 -72.71 -56.34 -4.11
C LEU A 123 -71.43 -56.22 -3.27
N ALA A 124 -71.54 -56.32 -1.94
CA ALA A 124 -70.39 -56.28 -1.06
C ALA A 124 -69.45 -57.48 -1.28
N THR A 125 -69.99 -58.70 -1.44
CA THR A 125 -69.17 -59.89 -1.71
C THR A 125 -68.47 -59.84 -3.08
N ALA A 126 -69.05 -59.13 -4.05
CA ALA A 126 -68.44 -58.89 -5.37
C ALA A 126 -67.38 -57.78 -5.37
N GLY A 127 -67.05 -57.19 -4.21
CA GLY A 127 -66.08 -56.09 -4.09
C GLY A 127 -66.60 -54.73 -4.56
N ARG A 128 -67.90 -54.61 -4.87
CA ARG A 128 -68.55 -53.37 -5.33
C ARG A 128 -69.04 -52.55 -4.12
N TYR A 129 -68.11 -52.09 -3.30
CA TYR A 129 -68.41 -51.49 -2.00
C TYR A 129 -69.20 -50.17 -2.09
N ASP A 130 -68.92 -49.29 -3.06
CA ASP A 130 -69.68 -48.06 -3.29
C ASP A 130 -71.15 -48.32 -3.68
N ASP A 131 -71.40 -49.40 -4.43
CA ASP A 131 -72.76 -49.79 -4.82
C ASP A 131 -73.51 -50.41 -3.64
N ALA A 132 -72.83 -51.27 -2.87
CA ALA A 132 -73.38 -51.86 -1.67
C ALA A 132 -73.74 -50.79 -0.61
N GLN A 133 -72.86 -49.81 -0.38
CA GLN A 133 -73.14 -48.68 0.53
C GLN A 133 -74.42 -47.94 0.11
N ARG A 134 -74.55 -47.61 -1.18
CA ARG A 134 -75.74 -46.90 -1.69
C ARG A 134 -77.01 -47.72 -1.50
N ALA A 135 -76.95 -49.03 -1.70
CA ALA A 135 -78.09 -49.92 -1.45
C ALA A 135 -78.53 -49.88 0.03
N TYR A 136 -77.59 -49.95 0.97
CA TYR A 136 -77.90 -49.81 2.40
C TYR A 136 -78.52 -48.44 2.75
N GLN A 137 -77.97 -47.34 2.22
CA GLN A 137 -78.49 -45.98 2.45
C GLN A 137 -79.88 -45.78 1.86
N GLN A 138 -80.17 -46.34 0.67
CA GLN A 138 -81.50 -46.29 0.08
C GLN A 138 -82.53 -47.07 0.90
N MET A 139 -82.11 -48.15 1.55
CA MET A 139 -83.00 -48.96 2.38
C MET A 139 -83.35 -48.30 3.71
N PHE A 140 -82.34 -47.77 4.42
CA PHE A 140 -82.47 -47.40 5.83
C PHE A 140 -82.12 -45.93 6.15
N GLY A 141 -81.59 -45.17 5.19
CA GLY A 141 -81.03 -43.83 5.42
C GLY A 141 -79.70 -43.89 6.17
N ASP A 142 -79.42 -42.85 6.97
CA ASP A 142 -78.18 -42.75 7.76
C ASP A 142 -78.27 -43.48 9.12
N ASP A 143 -79.48 -43.78 9.60
CA ASP A 143 -79.75 -44.43 10.89
C ASP A 143 -80.07 -45.93 10.68
N MET A 144 -79.11 -46.81 10.97
CA MET A 144 -79.28 -48.25 10.79
C MET A 144 -80.29 -48.85 11.81
N PRO A 145 -81.13 -49.82 11.40
CA PRO A 145 -82.27 -50.27 12.20
C PRO A 145 -81.89 -50.97 13.51
N ASP A 146 -80.77 -51.70 13.51
CA ASP A 146 -80.23 -52.38 14.69
C ASP A 146 -78.70 -52.48 14.65
N PHE A 147 -78.15 -52.99 15.74
CA PHE A 147 -76.70 -53.21 15.89
C PHE A 147 -76.11 -54.11 14.79
N ALA A 148 -76.81 -55.17 14.38
CA ALA A 148 -76.29 -56.15 13.43
C ALA A 148 -76.13 -55.52 12.03
N ILE A 149 -77.17 -54.80 11.58
CA ILE A 149 -77.14 -54.09 10.30
C ILE A 149 -76.16 -52.90 10.36
N ALA A 150 -76.04 -52.21 11.50
CA ALA A 150 -75.05 -51.14 11.68
C ALA A 150 -73.61 -51.66 11.53
N LEU A 151 -73.28 -52.78 12.17
CA LEU A 151 -71.96 -53.40 12.06
C LEU A 151 -71.68 -53.90 10.63
N GLU A 152 -72.69 -54.49 9.98
CA GLU A 152 -72.56 -54.96 8.60
C GLU A 152 -72.33 -53.81 7.62
N TYR A 153 -73.13 -52.74 7.72
CA TYR A 153 -72.98 -51.54 6.89
C TYR A 153 -71.60 -50.90 7.04
N LEU A 154 -71.10 -50.76 8.27
CA LEU A 154 -69.76 -50.25 8.53
C LEU A 154 -68.68 -51.18 7.96
N THR A 155 -68.88 -52.49 8.03
CA THR A 155 -67.96 -53.47 7.43
C THR A 155 -67.90 -53.33 5.91
N VAL A 156 -69.03 -53.11 5.24
CA VAL A 156 -69.08 -52.86 3.80
C VAL A 156 -68.37 -51.56 3.42
N ARG A 157 -68.66 -50.48 4.15
CA ARG A 157 -67.99 -49.18 3.92
C ARG A 157 -66.49 -49.22 4.14
N SER A 158 -66.03 -50.11 5.00
CA SER A 158 -64.60 -50.33 5.24
C SER A 158 -63.84 -50.85 3.99
N GLY A 159 -64.56 -51.44 3.03
CA GLY A 159 -64.03 -51.83 1.72
C GLY A 159 -63.62 -50.62 0.87
N ILE A 160 -64.20 -49.44 1.09
CA ILE A 160 -63.88 -48.18 0.41
C ILE A 160 -62.71 -47.51 1.12
N LYS A 161 -61.54 -47.47 0.47
CA LYS A 161 -60.26 -47.11 1.11
C LYS A 161 -60.29 -45.71 1.74
N GLU A 162 -60.92 -44.76 1.08
CA GLU A 162 -61.04 -43.35 1.48
C GLU A 162 -61.91 -43.17 2.73
N GLN A 163 -62.85 -44.09 2.98
CA GLN A 163 -63.80 -43.99 4.10
C GLN A 163 -63.34 -44.71 5.37
N ARG A 164 -62.28 -45.54 5.29
CA ARG A 164 -61.82 -46.39 6.39
C ARG A 164 -61.55 -45.64 7.69
N ALA A 165 -61.01 -44.43 7.64
CA ALA A 165 -60.75 -43.63 8.83
C ALA A 165 -62.03 -43.26 9.57
N GLN A 166 -63.04 -42.77 8.84
CA GLN A 166 -64.35 -42.42 9.40
C GLN A 166 -65.09 -43.66 9.93
N VAL A 167 -64.98 -44.78 9.22
CA VAL A 167 -65.56 -46.06 9.64
C VAL A 167 -64.95 -46.56 10.96
N ILE A 168 -63.64 -46.40 11.16
CA ILE A 168 -62.98 -46.76 12.43
C ILE A 168 -63.58 -45.96 13.60
N ASP A 169 -63.78 -44.65 13.42
CA ASP A 169 -64.34 -43.80 14.48
C ASP A 169 -65.81 -44.17 14.77
N GLN A 170 -66.58 -44.50 13.74
CA GLN A 170 -67.96 -44.97 13.88
C GLN A 170 -68.04 -46.35 14.55
N LEU A 171 -67.14 -47.28 14.26
CA LEU A 171 -67.05 -48.57 14.93
C LEU A 171 -66.67 -48.44 16.41
N ARG A 172 -65.83 -47.46 16.79
CA ARG A 172 -65.53 -47.14 18.20
C ARG A 172 -66.72 -46.58 18.94
N ALA A 173 -67.44 -45.65 18.30
CA ALA A 173 -68.69 -45.15 18.84
C ALA A 173 -69.68 -46.30 19.05
N LEU A 174 -69.75 -47.24 18.10
CA LEU A 174 -70.59 -48.43 18.20
C LEU A 174 -70.14 -49.38 19.33
N ASP A 175 -68.84 -49.65 19.51
CA ASP A 175 -68.31 -50.46 20.63
C ASP A 175 -68.62 -49.82 21.99
N SER A 176 -68.55 -48.49 22.09
CA SER A 176 -68.88 -47.78 23.32
C SER A 176 -70.36 -47.86 23.70
N GLN A 177 -71.24 -47.91 22.69
CA GLN A 177 -72.69 -48.03 22.87
C GLN A 177 -73.15 -49.47 23.12
N TYR A 178 -72.42 -50.45 22.58
CA TYR A 178 -72.70 -51.88 22.61
C TYR A 178 -71.46 -52.67 23.05
N PRO A 179 -71.01 -52.53 24.31
CA PRO A 179 -69.75 -53.12 24.76
C PRO A 179 -69.82 -54.64 24.83
N GLY A 180 -68.69 -55.30 24.54
CA GLY A 180 -68.50 -56.74 24.74
C GLY A 180 -68.70 -57.63 23.50
N ASN A 181 -69.03 -57.07 22.33
CA ASN A 181 -69.16 -57.85 21.10
C ASN A 181 -67.78 -58.16 20.47
N ALA A 182 -67.39 -59.45 20.46
CA ALA A 182 -66.11 -59.87 19.91
C ALA A 182 -65.97 -59.64 18.39
N ALA A 183 -67.04 -59.82 17.62
CA ALA A 183 -67.01 -59.69 16.15
C ALA A 183 -66.75 -58.24 15.70
N LEU A 184 -67.37 -57.26 16.38
CA LEU A 184 -67.14 -55.84 16.14
C LEU A 184 -65.68 -55.47 16.39
N ARG A 185 -65.14 -55.87 17.54
CA ARG A 185 -63.75 -55.60 17.92
C ARG A 185 -62.76 -56.27 16.96
N GLN A 186 -63.06 -57.49 16.48
CA GLN A 186 -62.26 -58.16 15.45
C GLN A 186 -62.24 -57.39 14.12
N THR A 187 -63.40 -56.85 13.67
CA THR A 187 -63.46 -55.98 12.49
C THR A 187 -62.67 -54.70 12.68
N LEU A 188 -62.80 -54.06 13.86
CA LEU A 188 -62.06 -52.85 14.21
C LEU A 188 -60.54 -53.08 14.19
N VAL A 189 -60.04 -54.19 14.77
CA VAL A 189 -58.62 -54.56 14.72
C VAL A 189 -58.11 -54.68 13.28
N GLY A 190 -58.87 -55.36 12.40
CA GLY A 190 -58.48 -55.52 10.99
C GLY A 190 -58.32 -54.19 10.28
N LEU A 191 -59.20 -53.23 10.54
CA LEU A 191 -59.16 -51.90 9.94
C LEU A 191 -58.05 -51.02 10.52
N LEU A 192 -57.79 -51.12 11.82
CA LEU A 192 -56.72 -50.39 12.47
C LEU A 192 -55.36 -50.80 11.89
N PHE A 193 -55.09 -52.11 11.73
CA PHE A 193 -53.88 -52.57 11.04
C PHE A 193 -53.83 -52.13 9.57
N ALA A 194 -54.96 -52.18 8.84
CA ALA A 194 -55.01 -51.73 7.44
C ALA A 194 -54.73 -50.23 7.26
N GLN A 195 -54.97 -49.43 8.31
CA GLN A 195 -54.72 -47.99 8.36
C GLN A 195 -53.43 -47.62 9.11
N GLN A 196 -52.56 -48.60 9.41
CA GLN A 196 -51.29 -48.41 10.13
C GLN A 196 -51.46 -47.79 11.54
N ARG A 197 -52.61 -48.03 12.18
CA ARG A 197 -52.94 -47.59 13.54
C ARG A 197 -52.66 -48.71 14.55
N ASP A 198 -51.45 -49.25 14.50
CA ASP A 198 -51.08 -50.53 15.14
C ASP A 198 -51.23 -50.53 16.66
N ALA A 199 -50.78 -49.46 17.32
CA ALA A 199 -50.89 -49.34 18.78
C ALA A 199 -52.34 -49.42 19.26
N GLU A 200 -53.26 -48.82 18.49
CA GLU A 200 -54.68 -48.86 18.78
C GLU A 200 -55.28 -50.24 18.49
N ALA A 201 -54.77 -50.95 17.47
CA ALA A 201 -55.17 -52.33 17.17
C ALA A 201 -54.78 -53.29 18.31
N LEU A 202 -53.57 -53.14 18.85
CA LEU A 202 -53.05 -53.95 19.97
C LEU A 202 -53.89 -53.78 21.25
N ILE A 203 -54.31 -52.55 21.57
CA ILE A 203 -55.21 -52.30 22.72
C ILE A 203 -56.51 -53.09 22.58
N VAL A 204 -57.12 -53.09 21.39
CA VAL A 204 -58.38 -53.82 21.15
C VAL A 204 -58.16 -55.34 21.17
N LEU A 205 -57.02 -55.83 20.68
CA LEU A 205 -56.62 -57.24 20.80
C LEU A 205 -56.48 -57.69 22.26
N HIS A 206 -55.84 -56.88 23.10
CA HIS A 206 -55.71 -57.17 24.54
C HIS A 206 -57.07 -57.18 25.25
N GLN A 207 -58.03 -56.35 24.83
CA GLN A 207 -59.41 -56.41 25.34
C GLN A 207 -60.13 -57.71 24.93
N LEU A 208 -59.83 -58.25 23.73
CA LEU A 208 -60.36 -59.53 23.26
C LEU A 208 -59.74 -60.76 23.96
N ALA A 209 -58.56 -60.60 24.58
CA ALA A 209 -57.90 -61.66 25.32
C ALA A 209 -58.71 -62.17 26.53
N GLY A 210 -59.60 -61.34 27.07
CA GLY A 210 -60.50 -61.70 28.18
C GLY A 210 -61.73 -62.53 27.78
N ASP A 211 -62.00 -62.69 26.48
CA ASP A 211 -63.12 -63.47 25.96
C ASP A 211 -62.64 -64.86 25.53
N VAL A 212 -63.21 -65.91 26.15
CA VAL A 212 -62.87 -67.33 25.91
C VAL A 212 -62.99 -67.71 24.44
N ASN A 213 -63.92 -67.12 23.70
CA ASN A 213 -64.19 -67.45 22.31
C ASN A 213 -63.35 -66.61 21.32
N ALA A 214 -62.74 -65.51 21.76
CA ALA A 214 -61.98 -64.60 20.88
C ALA A 214 -60.47 -64.58 21.15
N ALA A 215 -60.02 -65.02 22.33
CA ALA A 215 -58.64 -64.95 22.77
C ALA A 215 -57.65 -65.67 21.84
N ALA A 216 -58.02 -66.83 21.28
CA ALA A 216 -57.14 -67.59 20.37
C ALA A 216 -56.86 -66.83 19.06
N ASN A 217 -57.89 -66.23 18.46
CA ASN A 217 -57.76 -65.43 17.23
C ASN A 217 -57.00 -64.11 17.51
N ALA A 218 -57.28 -63.48 18.66
CA ALA A 218 -56.55 -62.28 19.07
C ALA A 218 -55.05 -62.58 19.22
N ALA A 219 -54.69 -63.70 19.85
CA ALA A 219 -53.32 -64.15 19.99
C ALA A 219 -52.65 -64.44 18.63
N GLU A 220 -53.34 -65.10 17.70
CA GLU A 220 -52.80 -65.35 16.34
C GLU A 220 -52.51 -64.06 15.59
N ARG A 221 -53.42 -63.08 15.62
CA ARG A 221 -53.24 -61.79 14.94
C ARG A 221 -52.08 -61.00 15.52
N GLU A 222 -51.97 -60.93 16.86
CA GLU A 222 -50.86 -60.25 17.52
C GLU A 222 -49.53 -60.95 17.24
N TYR A 223 -49.50 -62.28 17.29
CA TYR A 223 -48.31 -63.09 16.96
C TYR A 223 -47.80 -62.80 15.53
N ASN A 224 -48.70 -62.87 14.54
CA ASN A 224 -48.37 -62.60 13.14
C ASN A 224 -47.93 -61.16 12.89
N TYR A 225 -48.47 -60.21 13.67
CA TYR A 225 -48.02 -58.82 13.65
C TYR A 225 -46.58 -58.70 14.19
N LEU A 226 -46.30 -59.29 15.35
CA LEU A 226 -45.00 -59.23 16.02
C LEU A 226 -43.88 -59.89 15.21
N LEU A 227 -44.17 -60.96 14.46
CA LEU A 227 -43.22 -61.58 13.55
C LEU A 227 -42.70 -60.65 12.44
N LYS A 228 -43.48 -59.63 12.06
CA LYS A 228 -43.13 -58.68 11.00
C LYS A 228 -42.42 -57.44 11.54
N GLN A 229 -42.34 -57.29 12.86
CA GLN A 229 -41.73 -56.12 13.47
C GLN A 229 -40.20 -56.22 13.45
N PRO A 230 -39.49 -55.09 13.26
CA PRO A 230 -38.05 -55.07 13.33
C PRO A 230 -37.56 -55.47 14.74
N VAL A 231 -36.40 -56.11 14.80
CA VAL A 231 -35.78 -56.46 16.08
C VAL A 231 -35.35 -55.18 16.80
N GLY A 232 -36.00 -54.89 17.92
CA GLY A 232 -35.86 -53.66 18.68
C GLY A 232 -36.31 -53.85 20.13
N ARG A 233 -35.96 -52.90 21.00
CA ARG A 233 -36.37 -52.96 22.42
C ARG A 233 -37.89 -52.99 22.57
N GLU A 234 -38.61 -52.24 21.74
CA GLU A 234 -40.07 -52.18 21.73
C GLU A 234 -40.69 -53.53 21.35
N THR A 235 -40.19 -54.18 20.29
CA THR A 235 -40.65 -55.50 19.85
C THR A 235 -40.36 -56.60 20.89
N ALA A 236 -39.19 -56.55 21.54
CA ALA A 236 -38.88 -57.48 22.64
C ALA A 236 -39.83 -57.31 23.83
N GLN A 237 -40.15 -56.06 24.22
CA GLN A 237 -41.16 -55.78 25.24
C GLN A 237 -42.56 -56.23 24.80
N ALA A 238 -42.88 -56.09 23.51
CA ALA A 238 -44.16 -56.53 22.96
C ALA A 238 -44.30 -58.07 22.99
N TRP A 239 -43.23 -58.82 22.67
CA TRP A 239 -43.19 -60.28 22.84
C TRP A 239 -43.35 -60.69 24.32
N GLN A 240 -42.73 -59.96 25.25
CA GLN A 240 -42.91 -60.19 26.68
C GLN A 240 -44.37 -59.93 27.12
N THR A 241 -44.99 -58.88 26.58
CA THR A 241 -46.40 -58.53 26.84
C THR A 241 -47.34 -59.59 26.27
N PHE A 242 -47.09 -60.05 25.05
CA PHE A 242 -47.84 -61.12 24.39
C PHE A 242 -47.91 -62.40 25.26
N LEU A 243 -46.77 -62.85 25.78
CA LEU A 243 -46.69 -64.03 26.65
C LEU A 243 -47.44 -63.85 27.99
N LYS A 244 -47.62 -62.61 28.44
CA LYS A 244 -48.38 -62.26 29.65
C LYS A 244 -49.89 -62.18 29.39
N VAL A 245 -50.29 -61.55 28.28
CA VAL A 245 -51.70 -61.32 27.93
C VAL A 245 -52.37 -62.62 27.49
N TYR A 246 -51.66 -63.52 26.79
CA TYR A 246 -52.20 -64.79 26.31
C TYR A 246 -51.48 -65.99 26.96
N PRO A 247 -51.72 -66.28 28.26
CA PRO A 247 -50.97 -67.32 28.97
C PRO A 247 -51.18 -68.73 28.40
N SER A 248 -52.34 -69.01 27.80
CA SER A 248 -52.76 -70.31 27.26
C SER A 248 -52.70 -70.40 25.72
N THR A 249 -51.99 -69.49 25.05
CA THR A 249 -51.89 -69.48 23.58
C THR A 249 -51.07 -70.66 23.02
N PRO A 250 -51.47 -71.26 21.87
CA PRO A 250 -50.65 -72.27 21.19
C PRO A 250 -49.29 -71.73 20.72
N TYR A 251 -49.15 -70.41 20.51
CA TYR A 251 -47.91 -69.78 20.04
C TYR A 251 -46.86 -69.54 21.13
N ARG A 252 -47.09 -70.02 22.36
CA ARG A 252 -46.25 -69.70 23.53
C ARG A 252 -44.79 -70.16 23.35
N ALA A 253 -44.57 -71.35 22.80
CA ALA A 253 -43.23 -71.89 22.59
C ALA A 253 -42.44 -71.05 21.56
N ASP A 254 -43.04 -70.78 20.42
CA ASP A 254 -42.40 -70.01 19.35
C ASP A 254 -42.17 -68.56 19.76
N ALA A 255 -43.14 -67.91 20.42
CA ALA A 255 -42.99 -66.55 20.94
C ALA A 255 -41.86 -66.46 21.99
N THR A 256 -41.64 -67.51 22.79
CA THR A 256 -40.51 -67.56 23.73
C THR A 256 -39.17 -67.63 22.99
N LEU A 257 -39.07 -68.42 21.92
CA LEU A 257 -37.87 -68.49 21.09
C LEU A 257 -37.59 -67.16 20.37
N GLN A 258 -38.64 -66.50 19.85
CA GLN A 258 -38.51 -65.19 19.23
C GLN A 258 -37.98 -64.15 20.22
N LEU A 259 -38.51 -64.11 21.45
CA LEU A 259 -38.04 -63.21 22.49
C LEU A 259 -36.55 -63.44 22.81
N GLN A 260 -36.13 -64.70 23.01
CA GLN A 260 -34.73 -65.03 23.31
C GLN A 260 -33.78 -64.64 22.17
N ALA A 261 -34.16 -64.88 20.92
CA ALA A 261 -33.37 -64.50 19.76
C ALA A 261 -33.21 -62.98 19.65
N GLN A 262 -34.29 -62.22 19.91
CA GLN A 262 -34.25 -60.76 19.93
C GLN A 262 -33.41 -60.22 21.09
N GLU A 263 -33.53 -60.76 22.30
CA GLU A 263 -32.73 -60.38 23.46
C GLU A 263 -31.23 -60.58 23.22
N HIS A 264 -30.85 -61.68 22.56
CA HIS A 264 -29.46 -61.94 22.18
C HIS A 264 -28.93 -60.90 21.18
N LEU A 265 -29.70 -60.58 20.13
CA LEU A 265 -29.31 -59.54 19.17
C LEU A 265 -29.26 -58.14 19.81
N LEU A 266 -30.18 -57.83 20.72
CA LEU A 266 -30.20 -56.57 21.45
C LEU A 266 -29.05 -56.44 22.45
N ALA A 267 -28.43 -57.54 22.88
CA ALA A 267 -27.21 -57.52 23.68
C ALA A 267 -25.95 -57.26 22.84
N ASP A 268 -25.97 -57.49 21.52
CA ASP A 268 -24.82 -57.25 20.63
C ASP A 268 -24.66 -55.75 20.30
N PRO A 269 -23.52 -55.12 20.68
CA PRO A 269 -23.26 -53.71 20.37
C PRO A 269 -23.25 -53.37 18.87
N SER A 270 -22.93 -54.33 18.01
CA SER A 270 -22.89 -54.15 16.55
C SER A 270 -24.30 -54.09 15.96
N TRP A 271 -25.24 -54.86 16.50
CA TRP A 271 -26.64 -54.79 16.11
C TRP A 271 -27.28 -53.49 16.59
N GLN A 272 -26.97 -53.07 17.82
CA GLN A 272 -27.41 -51.76 18.36
C GLN A 272 -26.93 -50.59 17.49
N ALA A 273 -25.72 -50.66 16.92
CA ALA A 273 -25.25 -49.67 15.96
C ALA A 273 -26.13 -49.67 14.68
N GLY A 274 -26.54 -50.83 14.18
CA GLY A 274 -27.41 -50.93 12.99
C GLY A 274 -28.79 -50.30 13.22
N VAL A 275 -29.40 -50.58 14.37
CA VAL A 275 -30.68 -49.98 14.80
C VAL A 275 -30.54 -48.47 14.92
N LYS A 276 -29.50 -47.99 15.61
CA LYS A 276 -29.21 -46.55 15.73
C LYS A 276 -29.02 -45.90 14.35
N GLY A 277 -28.33 -46.57 13.43
CA GLY A 277 -28.10 -46.08 12.09
C GLY A 277 -29.39 -45.89 11.28
N LYS A 278 -30.34 -46.81 11.37
CA LYS A 278 -31.67 -46.67 10.74
C LYS A 278 -32.48 -45.53 11.36
N ALA A 279 -32.45 -45.37 12.68
CA ALA A 279 -33.14 -44.27 13.36
C ALA A 279 -32.58 -42.89 12.98
N LEU A 280 -31.25 -42.77 12.86
CA LEU A 280 -30.61 -41.53 12.38
C LEU A 280 -31.02 -41.19 10.95
N LEU A 281 -31.20 -42.21 10.10
CA LEU A 281 -31.65 -42.03 8.71
C LEU A 281 -33.09 -41.49 8.64
N GLU A 282 -33.98 -41.97 9.51
CA GLU A 282 -35.34 -41.45 9.62
C GLU A 282 -35.38 -40.03 10.18
N ALA A 283 -34.49 -39.71 11.13
CA ALA A 283 -34.32 -38.36 11.68
C ALA A 283 -33.63 -37.37 10.70
N GLY A 284 -33.17 -37.83 9.53
CA GLY A 284 -32.51 -37.01 8.52
C GLY A 284 -31.00 -36.82 8.71
N ASP A 285 -30.40 -37.38 9.77
CA ASP A 285 -28.94 -37.40 9.97
C ASP A 285 -28.29 -38.50 9.13
N ASN A 286 -28.12 -38.20 7.85
CA ASN A 286 -27.58 -39.17 6.88
C ASN A 286 -26.10 -39.52 7.14
N ALA A 287 -25.31 -38.58 7.65
CA ALA A 287 -23.88 -38.79 7.92
C ALA A 287 -23.66 -39.64 9.19
N GLY A 288 -24.41 -39.35 10.26
CA GLY A 288 -24.44 -40.19 11.45
C GLY A 288 -24.97 -41.59 11.16
N ALA A 289 -26.01 -41.70 10.32
CA ALA A 289 -26.56 -42.97 9.88
C ALA A 289 -25.51 -43.82 9.14
N GLU A 290 -24.77 -43.25 8.19
CA GLU A 290 -23.71 -43.95 7.46
C GLU A 290 -22.66 -44.56 8.41
N ALA A 291 -22.18 -43.78 9.38
CA ALA A 291 -21.16 -44.25 10.32
C ALA A 291 -21.62 -45.45 11.14
N GLN A 292 -22.86 -45.42 11.64
CA GLN A 292 -23.42 -46.49 12.46
C GLN A 292 -23.78 -47.73 11.62
N LEU A 293 -24.32 -47.56 10.42
CA LEU A 293 -24.66 -48.67 9.50
C LEU A 293 -23.41 -49.40 9.02
N ARG A 294 -22.33 -48.68 8.67
CA ARG A 294 -21.04 -49.31 8.31
C ARG A 294 -20.44 -50.10 9.47
N ARG A 295 -20.63 -49.67 10.71
CA ARG A 295 -20.19 -50.41 11.91
C ARG A 295 -20.97 -51.72 12.05
N ALA A 296 -22.29 -51.69 11.88
CA ALA A 296 -23.15 -52.88 11.97
C ALA A 296 -22.84 -53.92 10.88
N LEU A 297 -22.64 -53.46 9.63
CA LEU A 297 -22.35 -54.32 8.48
C LEU A 297 -21.00 -55.05 8.56
N LYS A 298 -20.10 -54.67 9.48
CA LYS A 298 -18.89 -55.46 9.77
C LYS A 298 -19.22 -56.80 10.42
N ALA A 299 -20.18 -56.83 11.34
CA ALA A 299 -20.64 -58.04 12.02
C ALA A 299 -21.75 -58.75 11.24
N TYR A 300 -22.58 -57.99 10.51
CA TYR A 300 -23.75 -58.50 9.77
C TYR A 300 -23.68 -58.16 8.26
N PRO A 301 -22.68 -58.65 7.51
CA PRO A 301 -22.46 -58.24 6.11
C PRO A 301 -23.52 -58.74 5.12
N LYS A 302 -24.36 -59.71 5.53
CA LYS A 302 -25.42 -60.31 4.70
C LYS A 302 -26.82 -59.80 5.03
N ASP A 303 -26.94 -58.75 5.83
CA ASP A 303 -28.23 -58.14 6.15
C ASP A 303 -28.64 -57.16 5.03
N SER A 304 -29.63 -57.56 4.23
CA SER A 304 -30.14 -56.77 3.09
C SER A 304 -30.73 -55.43 3.54
N SER A 305 -31.34 -55.38 4.72
CA SER A 305 -31.99 -54.19 5.27
C SER A 305 -30.97 -53.13 5.72
N LEU A 306 -29.87 -53.55 6.35
CA LEU A 306 -28.75 -52.67 6.72
C LEU A 306 -28.02 -52.14 5.47
N LEU A 307 -27.83 -52.98 4.44
CA LEU A 307 -27.26 -52.54 3.16
C LEU A 307 -28.20 -51.54 2.44
N GLY A 308 -29.49 -51.83 2.37
CA GLY A 308 -30.47 -50.92 1.78
C GLY A 308 -30.52 -49.56 2.48
N ALA A 309 -30.51 -49.55 3.83
CA ALA A 309 -30.44 -48.32 4.62
C ALA A 309 -29.14 -47.53 4.36
N LEU A 310 -28.00 -48.22 4.24
CA LEU A 310 -26.74 -47.57 3.89
C LEU A 310 -26.80 -46.94 2.49
N GLY A 311 -27.38 -47.63 1.52
CA GLY A 311 -27.57 -47.10 0.17
C GLY A 311 -28.41 -45.81 0.16
N VAL A 312 -29.49 -45.76 0.95
CA VAL A 312 -30.32 -44.55 1.08
C VAL A 312 -29.57 -43.41 1.78
N ALA A 313 -28.81 -43.71 2.84
CA ALA A 313 -28.00 -42.72 3.53
C ALA A 313 -26.94 -42.10 2.61
N LEU A 314 -26.31 -42.91 1.76
CA LEU A 314 -25.33 -42.47 0.76
C LEU A 314 -25.99 -41.63 -0.34
N MET A 315 -27.15 -42.05 -0.85
CA MET A 315 -27.92 -41.32 -1.86
C MET A 315 -28.31 -39.92 -1.37
N ARG A 316 -28.82 -39.80 -0.13
CA ARG A 316 -29.21 -38.50 0.46
C ARG A 316 -28.03 -37.57 0.74
N GLN A 317 -26.81 -38.09 0.69
CA GLN A 317 -25.56 -37.32 0.77
C GLN A 317 -24.95 -37.05 -0.62
N ASN A 318 -25.69 -37.28 -1.71
CA ASN A 318 -25.22 -37.18 -3.10
C ASN A 318 -24.02 -38.09 -3.43
N LYS A 319 -23.81 -39.17 -2.66
CA LYS A 319 -22.77 -40.19 -2.92
C LYS A 319 -23.31 -41.28 -3.84
N HIS A 320 -23.67 -40.90 -5.07
CA HIS A 320 -24.44 -41.74 -6.00
C HIS A 320 -23.71 -43.02 -6.43
N GLU A 321 -22.38 -43.00 -6.56
CA GLU A 321 -21.58 -44.20 -6.89
C GLU A 321 -21.62 -45.24 -5.76
N ASP A 322 -21.35 -44.81 -4.53
CA ASP A 322 -21.38 -45.69 -3.36
C ASP A 322 -22.80 -46.21 -3.11
N ALA A 323 -23.82 -45.36 -3.31
CA ALA A 323 -25.22 -45.73 -3.20
C ALA A 323 -25.60 -46.80 -4.24
N TYR A 324 -25.26 -46.59 -5.51
CA TYR A 324 -25.47 -47.56 -6.60
C TYR A 324 -24.87 -48.93 -6.26
N ASN A 325 -23.59 -48.95 -5.88
CA ASN A 325 -22.89 -50.17 -5.53
C ASN A 325 -23.50 -50.88 -4.31
N THR A 326 -24.02 -50.11 -3.35
CA THR A 326 -24.66 -50.65 -2.15
C THR A 326 -26.04 -51.25 -2.49
N PHE A 327 -26.83 -50.61 -3.35
CA PHE A 327 -28.11 -51.15 -3.81
C PHE A 327 -27.95 -52.40 -4.67
N VAL A 328 -26.89 -52.48 -5.49
CA VAL A 328 -26.52 -53.73 -6.20
C VAL A 328 -26.38 -54.87 -5.20
N LYS A 329 -25.59 -54.67 -4.13
CA LYS A 329 -25.36 -55.69 -3.10
C LYS A 329 -26.65 -56.04 -2.34
N ALA A 330 -27.43 -55.04 -1.94
CA ALA A 330 -28.69 -55.24 -1.22
C ALA A 330 -29.69 -56.06 -2.06
N SER A 331 -29.86 -55.71 -3.34
CA SER A 331 -30.78 -56.41 -4.26
C SER A 331 -30.38 -57.85 -4.57
N ALA A 332 -29.09 -58.19 -4.50
CA ALA A 332 -28.57 -59.52 -4.81
C ALA A 332 -28.80 -60.55 -3.69
N ILE A 333 -28.99 -60.10 -2.43
CA ILE A 333 -29.14 -61.00 -1.27
C ILE A 333 -30.54 -60.95 -0.64
N GLU A 334 -31.40 -60.06 -1.12
CA GLU A 334 -32.79 -59.91 -0.65
C GLU A 334 -33.67 -61.05 -1.18
N GLN A 335 -34.52 -61.61 -0.31
CA GLN A 335 -35.47 -62.68 -0.66
C GLN A 335 -36.92 -62.18 -0.69
N ASP A 336 -37.21 -61.08 0.00
CA ASP A 336 -38.53 -60.45 -0.05
C ASP A 336 -38.71 -59.69 -1.37
N THR A 337 -39.75 -60.04 -2.13
CA THR A 337 -39.99 -59.50 -3.48
C THR A 337 -40.19 -57.98 -3.47
N TYR A 338 -40.82 -57.42 -2.43
CA TYR A 338 -41.06 -55.98 -2.35
C TYR A 338 -39.75 -55.22 -2.14
N TRP A 339 -38.93 -55.66 -1.17
CA TRP A 339 -37.65 -55.01 -0.89
C TRP A 339 -36.65 -55.19 -2.03
N MET A 340 -36.66 -56.34 -2.70
CA MET A 340 -35.83 -56.58 -3.89
C MET A 340 -36.14 -55.57 -5.01
N THR A 341 -37.42 -55.39 -5.34
CA THR A 341 -37.85 -54.38 -6.34
C THR A 341 -37.46 -52.97 -5.90
N LYS A 342 -37.68 -52.61 -4.63
CA LYS A 342 -37.29 -51.29 -4.11
C LYS A 342 -35.80 -51.00 -4.27
N TRP A 343 -34.93 -51.96 -3.95
CA TRP A 343 -33.49 -51.80 -4.13
C TRP A 343 -33.09 -51.71 -5.60
N GLN A 344 -33.78 -52.46 -6.48
CA GLN A 344 -33.56 -52.39 -7.92
C GLN A 344 -33.91 -51.02 -8.50
N ASP A 345 -35.05 -50.43 -8.10
CA ASP A 345 -35.48 -49.11 -8.57
C ASP A 345 -34.51 -48.02 -8.11
N LEU A 346 -34.09 -48.06 -6.84
CA LEU A 346 -33.12 -47.11 -6.29
C LEU A 346 -31.74 -47.25 -6.93
N LYS A 347 -31.33 -48.47 -7.31
CA LYS A 347 -30.13 -48.70 -8.12
C LYS A 347 -30.23 -48.00 -9.48
N VAL A 348 -31.32 -48.20 -10.22
CA VAL A 348 -31.53 -47.58 -11.54
C VAL A 348 -31.55 -46.06 -11.43
N ALA A 349 -32.24 -45.52 -10.42
CA ALA A 349 -32.33 -44.08 -10.18
C ALA A 349 -30.98 -43.41 -9.92
N ASN A 350 -30.01 -44.11 -9.32
CA ASN A 350 -28.69 -43.56 -9.00
C ASN A 350 -27.66 -43.74 -10.14
N TYR A 351 -27.94 -44.61 -11.11
CA TYR A 351 -26.99 -44.95 -12.17
C TYR A 351 -26.64 -43.74 -13.07
N GLN A 352 -27.64 -42.94 -13.46
CA GLN A 352 -27.42 -41.76 -14.29
C GLN A 352 -26.60 -40.69 -13.56
N TRP A 353 -26.95 -40.36 -12.31
CA TRP A 353 -26.24 -39.38 -11.50
C TRP A 353 -24.78 -39.76 -11.27
N MET A 354 -24.50 -41.05 -11.05
CA MET A 354 -23.14 -41.57 -10.99
C MET A 354 -22.37 -41.30 -12.30
N LEU A 355 -22.99 -41.55 -13.46
CA LEU A 355 -22.34 -41.32 -14.76
C LEU A 355 -22.07 -39.84 -15.02
N LEU A 356 -23.00 -38.95 -14.65
CA LEU A 356 -22.78 -37.51 -14.73
C LEU A 356 -21.60 -37.08 -13.85
N GLN A 357 -21.55 -37.53 -12.59
CA GLN A 357 -20.47 -37.21 -11.65
C GLN A 357 -19.09 -37.70 -12.13
N LYS A 358 -19.03 -38.90 -12.72
CA LYS A 358 -17.79 -39.41 -13.35
C LYS A 358 -17.39 -38.58 -14.56
N GLY A 359 -18.37 -38.12 -15.34
CA GLY A 359 -18.15 -37.17 -16.44
C GLY A 359 -17.57 -35.84 -15.95
N ASP A 360 -18.13 -35.27 -14.88
CA ASP A 360 -17.67 -34.01 -14.28
C ASP A 360 -16.24 -34.13 -13.74
N GLN A 361 -15.92 -35.20 -12.99
CA GLN A 361 -14.57 -35.44 -12.48
C GLN A 361 -13.54 -35.64 -13.59
N ALA A 362 -13.89 -36.36 -14.65
CA ALA A 362 -13.01 -36.54 -15.81
C ALA A 362 -12.79 -35.21 -16.54
N LEU A 363 -13.84 -34.37 -16.65
CA LEU A 363 -13.75 -33.04 -17.24
C LEU A 363 -12.84 -32.10 -16.43
N GLU A 364 -12.95 -32.08 -15.09
CA GLU A 364 -12.08 -31.31 -14.21
C GLU A 364 -10.60 -31.72 -14.35
N ARG A 365 -10.34 -33.00 -14.54
CA ARG A 365 -9.00 -33.55 -14.83
C ARG A 365 -8.55 -33.34 -16.28
N LYS A 366 -9.37 -32.70 -17.11
CA LYS A 366 -9.15 -32.50 -18.56
C LYS A 366 -9.03 -33.80 -19.37
N GLU A 367 -9.61 -34.89 -18.87
CA GLU A 367 -9.68 -36.19 -19.54
C GLU A 367 -10.89 -36.26 -20.48
N TYR A 368 -10.91 -35.40 -21.50
CA TYR A 368 -12.07 -35.15 -22.37
C TYR A 368 -12.67 -36.41 -23.01
N SER A 369 -11.83 -37.34 -23.48
CA SER A 369 -12.26 -38.62 -24.05
C SER A 369 -13.05 -39.49 -23.07
N GLN A 370 -12.67 -39.48 -21.78
CA GLN A 370 -13.36 -40.24 -20.74
C GLN A 370 -14.66 -39.52 -20.32
N ALA A 371 -14.60 -38.20 -20.12
CA ALA A 371 -15.77 -37.38 -19.82
C ALA A 371 -16.86 -37.56 -20.90
N LYS A 372 -16.47 -37.52 -22.18
CA LYS A 372 -17.36 -37.75 -23.32
C LYS A 372 -18.07 -39.09 -23.26
N ARG A 373 -17.35 -40.17 -22.93
CA ARG A 373 -17.92 -41.52 -22.78
C ARG A 373 -18.94 -41.57 -21.65
N PHE A 374 -18.61 -41.03 -20.48
CA PHE A 374 -19.53 -41.03 -19.33
C PHE A 374 -20.80 -40.22 -19.60
N TYR A 375 -20.69 -39.02 -20.19
CA TYR A 375 -21.88 -38.24 -20.56
C TYR A 375 -22.71 -38.89 -21.67
N GLN A 376 -22.08 -39.57 -22.65
CA GLN A 376 -22.82 -40.36 -23.64
C GLN A 376 -23.59 -41.51 -22.99
N GLN A 377 -22.99 -42.22 -22.03
CA GLN A 377 -23.67 -43.26 -21.27
C GLN A 377 -24.81 -42.69 -20.41
N ALA A 378 -24.61 -41.53 -19.78
CA ALA A 378 -25.65 -40.84 -19.01
C ALA A 378 -26.82 -40.44 -19.90
N ARG A 379 -26.55 -39.99 -21.14
CA ARG A 379 -27.57 -39.65 -22.14
C ARG A 379 -28.37 -40.89 -22.58
N VAL A 380 -27.73 -42.05 -22.72
CA VAL A 380 -28.44 -43.30 -23.04
C VAL A 380 -29.31 -43.74 -21.87
N ALA A 381 -28.81 -43.59 -20.63
CA ALA A 381 -29.55 -43.93 -19.42
C ALA A 381 -30.82 -43.07 -19.24
N GLN A 382 -30.75 -41.77 -19.54
CA GLN A 382 -31.91 -40.88 -19.47
C GLN A 382 -31.97 -39.89 -20.66
N PRO A 383 -32.56 -40.29 -21.80
CA PRO A 383 -32.53 -39.49 -23.04
C PRO A 383 -33.29 -38.16 -22.99
N LYS A 384 -34.18 -37.97 -22.00
CA LYS A 384 -35.00 -36.76 -21.84
C LYS A 384 -34.39 -35.71 -20.91
N ASP A 385 -33.24 -35.97 -20.31
CA ASP A 385 -32.55 -35.03 -19.40
C ASP A 385 -31.47 -34.22 -20.16
N ALA A 386 -31.53 -32.90 -20.03
CA ALA A 386 -30.58 -31.97 -20.66
C ALA A 386 -29.17 -32.02 -20.03
N SER A 387 -29.01 -32.55 -18.81
CA SER A 387 -27.76 -32.52 -18.04
C SER A 387 -26.57 -33.15 -18.77
N ALA A 388 -26.80 -34.29 -19.46
CA ALA A 388 -25.75 -34.95 -20.24
C ALA A 388 -25.33 -34.14 -21.49
N LEU A 389 -26.26 -33.38 -22.11
CA LEU A 389 -25.95 -32.50 -23.23
C LEU A 389 -25.15 -31.27 -22.78
N ILE A 390 -25.46 -30.73 -21.59
CA ILE A 390 -24.68 -29.66 -20.96
C ILE A 390 -23.25 -30.14 -20.68
N GLY A 391 -23.08 -31.32 -20.07
CA GLY A 391 -21.75 -31.91 -19.83
C GLY A 391 -20.95 -32.14 -21.10
N LEU A 392 -21.58 -32.69 -22.16
CA LEU A 392 -20.96 -32.82 -23.48
C LEU A 392 -20.56 -31.47 -24.09
N SER A 393 -21.33 -30.40 -23.87
CA SER A 393 -20.95 -29.07 -24.33
C SER A 393 -19.70 -28.55 -23.65
N TYR A 394 -19.52 -28.84 -22.35
CA TYR A 394 -18.31 -28.47 -21.63
C TYR A 394 -17.09 -29.27 -22.10
N VAL A 395 -17.26 -30.55 -22.46
CA VAL A 395 -16.21 -31.35 -23.10
C VAL A 395 -15.80 -30.72 -24.43
N ALA A 396 -16.77 -30.36 -25.29
CA ALA A 396 -16.49 -29.72 -26.58
C ALA A 396 -15.73 -28.39 -26.42
N ARG A 397 -16.10 -27.55 -25.44
CA ARG A 397 -15.33 -26.33 -25.11
C ARG A 397 -13.92 -26.63 -24.62
N GLY A 398 -13.74 -27.66 -23.79
CA GLY A 398 -12.42 -28.11 -23.34
C GLY A 398 -11.54 -28.62 -24.48
N GLU A 399 -12.15 -29.23 -25.51
CA GLU A 399 -11.53 -29.62 -26.78
C GLU A 399 -11.35 -28.44 -27.75
N SER A 400 -11.69 -27.20 -27.34
CA SER A 400 -11.65 -25.97 -28.16
C SER A 400 -12.59 -25.97 -29.37
N ASP A 401 -13.67 -26.77 -29.32
CA ASP A 401 -14.73 -26.82 -30.33
C ASP A 401 -15.99 -26.11 -29.83
N ASP A 402 -15.93 -24.77 -29.84
CA ASP A 402 -17.04 -23.90 -29.42
C ASP A 402 -18.29 -24.05 -30.30
N ILE A 403 -18.12 -24.45 -31.58
CA ILE A 403 -19.23 -24.66 -32.51
C ILE A 403 -20.03 -25.91 -32.08
N ALA A 404 -19.35 -27.01 -31.80
CA ALA A 404 -20.00 -28.21 -31.28
C ALA A 404 -20.61 -27.97 -29.89
N ALA A 405 -19.96 -27.18 -29.03
CA ALA A 405 -20.50 -26.81 -27.74
C ALA A 405 -21.82 -26.02 -27.86
N GLU A 406 -21.86 -25.02 -28.75
CA GLU A 406 -23.07 -24.23 -29.02
C GLU A 406 -24.19 -25.12 -29.57
N ALA A 407 -23.89 -26.01 -30.52
CA ALA A 407 -24.87 -26.94 -31.07
C ALA A 407 -25.47 -27.88 -30.01
N LEU A 408 -24.65 -28.37 -29.07
CA LEU A 408 -25.09 -29.21 -27.96
C LEU A 408 -25.97 -28.45 -26.96
N LEU A 409 -25.64 -27.19 -26.66
CA LEU A 409 -26.45 -26.34 -25.79
C LEU A 409 -27.79 -25.94 -26.43
N LEU A 410 -27.82 -25.70 -27.74
CA LEU A 410 -29.07 -25.47 -28.48
C LEU A 410 -29.97 -26.72 -28.47
N GLN A 411 -29.38 -27.92 -28.59
CA GLN A 411 -30.12 -29.18 -28.42
C GLN A 411 -30.66 -29.32 -26.98
N ALA A 412 -29.83 -29.02 -25.97
CA ALA A 412 -30.25 -29.03 -24.57
C ALA A 412 -31.41 -28.05 -24.31
N ARG A 413 -31.34 -26.85 -24.91
CA ARG A 413 -32.37 -25.80 -24.81
C ARG A 413 -33.67 -26.20 -25.49
N LYS A 414 -33.60 -26.91 -26.62
CA LYS A 414 -34.79 -27.42 -27.31
C LYS A 414 -35.46 -28.54 -26.51
N LEU A 415 -34.66 -29.36 -25.82
CA LEU A 415 -35.14 -30.45 -24.98
C LEU A 415 -35.81 -29.93 -23.70
N ASP A 416 -35.22 -28.92 -23.06
CA ASP A 416 -35.73 -28.29 -21.85
C ASP A 416 -35.58 -26.75 -21.90
N PRO A 417 -36.56 -26.03 -22.49
CA PRO A 417 -36.53 -24.58 -22.63
C PRO A 417 -36.59 -23.81 -21.30
N GLY A 418 -36.98 -24.45 -20.19
CA GLY A 418 -37.05 -23.85 -18.86
C GLY A 418 -35.76 -23.99 -18.06
N ASN A 419 -34.78 -24.76 -18.54
CA ASN A 419 -33.61 -25.12 -17.76
C ASN A 419 -32.64 -23.95 -17.54
N ALA A 420 -32.56 -23.46 -16.30
CA ALA A 420 -31.65 -22.39 -15.91
C ALA A 420 -30.17 -22.76 -16.12
N SER A 421 -29.80 -24.04 -15.99
CA SER A 421 -28.42 -24.51 -16.19
C SER A 421 -27.98 -24.40 -17.66
N VAL A 422 -28.89 -24.62 -18.60
CA VAL A 422 -28.63 -24.42 -20.04
C VAL A 422 -28.38 -22.93 -20.34
N VAL A 423 -29.19 -22.03 -19.79
CA VAL A 423 -29.00 -20.57 -19.96
C VAL A 423 -27.65 -20.13 -19.39
N ARG A 424 -27.29 -20.57 -18.17
CA ARG A 424 -25.98 -20.28 -17.57
C ARG A 424 -24.83 -20.79 -18.43
N ALA A 425 -24.95 -22.00 -18.97
CA ALA A 425 -23.93 -22.57 -19.84
C ALA A 425 -23.78 -21.77 -21.16
N MET A 426 -24.89 -21.31 -21.76
CA MET A 426 -24.86 -20.44 -22.94
C MET A 426 -24.26 -19.07 -22.63
N VAL A 427 -24.64 -18.42 -21.52
CA VAL A 427 -24.05 -17.14 -21.09
C VAL A 427 -22.53 -17.27 -20.91
N ARG A 428 -22.05 -18.33 -20.25
CA ARG A 428 -20.60 -18.57 -20.09
C ARG A 428 -19.88 -18.85 -21.42
N LEU A 429 -20.56 -19.48 -22.38
CA LEU A 429 -19.99 -19.71 -23.71
C LEU A 429 -19.85 -18.38 -24.46
N TYR A 430 -20.91 -17.58 -24.49
CA TYR A 430 -20.89 -16.29 -25.18
C TYR A 430 -19.99 -15.26 -24.51
N GLN A 431 -19.91 -15.23 -23.17
CA GLN A 431 -19.00 -14.34 -22.45
C GLN A 431 -17.53 -14.60 -22.81
N ALA A 432 -17.15 -15.87 -23.03
CA ALA A 432 -15.81 -16.22 -23.47
C ALA A 432 -15.50 -15.77 -24.91
N GLN A 433 -16.52 -15.56 -25.74
CA GLN A 433 -16.38 -15.05 -27.11
C GLN A 433 -16.37 -13.52 -27.14
N SER A 434 -17.38 -12.87 -26.54
CA SER A 434 -17.39 -11.43 -26.27
C SER A 434 -18.46 -11.07 -25.24
N ALA A 435 -18.19 -10.03 -24.44
CA ALA A 435 -19.17 -9.51 -23.48
C ALA A 435 -20.47 -9.06 -24.17
N ASP A 436 -20.37 -8.42 -25.34
CA ASP A 436 -21.53 -7.96 -26.11
C ASP A 436 -22.43 -9.12 -26.57
N LYS A 437 -21.86 -10.27 -26.95
CA LYS A 437 -22.63 -11.45 -27.36
C LYS A 437 -23.39 -12.07 -26.17
N ALA A 438 -22.80 -12.05 -24.98
CA ALA A 438 -23.45 -12.53 -23.76
C ALA A 438 -24.64 -11.63 -23.36
N GLU A 439 -24.48 -10.30 -23.46
CA GLU A 439 -25.55 -9.34 -23.17
C GLU A 439 -26.70 -9.45 -24.18
N GLN A 440 -26.41 -9.52 -25.48
CA GLN A 440 -27.42 -9.72 -26.52
C GLN A 440 -28.23 -11.00 -26.30
N TYR A 441 -27.57 -12.08 -25.87
CA TYR A 441 -28.26 -13.31 -25.51
C TYR A 441 -29.16 -13.12 -24.29
N LEU A 442 -28.67 -12.50 -23.22
CA LEU A 442 -29.49 -12.17 -22.04
C LEU A 442 -30.69 -11.29 -22.40
N ASP A 443 -30.54 -10.34 -23.34
CA ASP A 443 -31.61 -9.47 -23.85
C ASP A 443 -32.68 -10.25 -24.63
N SER A 444 -32.27 -11.31 -25.35
CA SER A 444 -33.18 -12.19 -26.10
C SER A 444 -33.99 -13.18 -25.23
N LEU A 445 -33.66 -13.28 -23.94
CA LEU A 445 -34.40 -14.16 -23.02
C LEU A 445 -35.82 -13.64 -22.75
N THR A 446 -36.71 -14.53 -22.32
CA THR A 446 -38.07 -14.14 -21.91
C THR A 446 -38.06 -13.24 -20.66
N PRO A 447 -39.11 -12.44 -20.40
CA PRO A 447 -39.13 -11.53 -19.23
C PRO A 447 -38.91 -12.24 -17.88
N ALA A 448 -39.46 -13.44 -17.70
CA ALA A 448 -39.26 -14.23 -16.48
C ALA A 448 -37.79 -14.65 -16.31
N GLN A 449 -37.12 -15.02 -17.41
CA GLN A 449 -35.70 -15.38 -17.40
C GLN A 449 -34.80 -14.15 -17.23
N GLN A 450 -35.17 -13.00 -17.81
CA GLN A 450 -34.44 -11.74 -17.59
C GLN A 450 -34.43 -11.33 -16.11
N VAL A 451 -35.53 -11.56 -15.38
CA VAL A 451 -35.58 -11.34 -13.92
C VAL A 451 -34.66 -12.31 -13.18
N GLU A 452 -34.67 -13.59 -13.54
CA GLU A 452 -33.80 -14.62 -12.93
C GLU A 452 -32.30 -14.32 -13.13
N PHE A 453 -31.92 -13.80 -14.31
CA PHE A 453 -30.52 -13.52 -14.66
C PHE A 453 -30.11 -12.04 -14.49
N LYS A 454 -30.92 -11.23 -13.78
CA LYS A 454 -30.62 -9.81 -13.54
C LYS A 454 -29.27 -9.59 -12.87
N SER A 455 -28.89 -10.44 -11.91
CA SER A 455 -27.60 -10.34 -11.20
C SER A 455 -26.41 -10.64 -12.11
N VAL A 456 -26.55 -11.62 -13.02
CA VAL A 456 -25.52 -11.96 -14.01
C VAL A 456 -25.33 -10.82 -15.00
N ARG A 457 -26.41 -10.18 -15.44
CA ARG A 457 -26.36 -8.98 -16.27
C ARG A 457 -25.65 -7.82 -15.57
N LEU A 458 -25.97 -7.57 -14.29
CA LEU A 458 -25.33 -6.51 -13.51
C LEU A 458 -23.81 -6.74 -13.38
N GLY A 459 -23.39 -7.98 -13.13
CA GLY A 459 -21.97 -8.34 -13.07
C GLY A 459 -21.22 -8.06 -14.36
N LEU A 460 -21.79 -8.45 -15.52
CA LEU A 460 -21.19 -8.19 -16.84
C LEU A 460 -21.00 -6.69 -17.11
N ALA A 461 -21.99 -5.86 -16.74
CA ALA A 461 -21.91 -4.41 -16.91
C ALA A 461 -20.80 -3.79 -16.03
N LEU A 462 -20.67 -4.25 -14.78
CA LEU A 462 -19.61 -3.80 -13.86
C LEU A 462 -18.22 -4.24 -14.34
N ASP A 463 -18.06 -5.48 -14.81
CA ASP A 463 -16.78 -5.99 -15.35
C ASP A 463 -16.31 -5.16 -16.55
N ARG A 464 -17.24 -4.78 -17.44
CA ARG A 464 -16.96 -3.92 -18.60
C ARG A 464 -16.46 -2.54 -18.18
N LEU A 465 -17.15 -1.87 -17.26
CA LEU A 465 -16.77 -0.54 -16.78
C LEU A 465 -15.42 -0.58 -16.05
N ASN A 466 -15.16 -1.63 -15.26
CA ASN A 466 -13.87 -1.83 -14.62
C ASN A 466 -12.74 -2.04 -15.64
N ALA A 467 -12.95 -2.85 -16.68
CA ALA A 467 -11.95 -3.07 -17.73
C ALA A 467 -11.64 -1.79 -18.52
N GLN A 468 -12.66 -0.95 -18.79
CA GLN A 468 -12.49 0.36 -19.42
C GLN A 468 -11.72 1.34 -18.52
N ALA A 469 -12.02 1.36 -17.23
CA ALA A 469 -11.28 2.15 -16.25
C ALA A 469 -9.81 1.69 -16.12
N ASP A 470 -9.53 0.39 -16.15
CA ASP A 470 -8.16 -0.16 -16.11
C ASP A 470 -7.36 0.25 -17.35
N ASP A 471 -7.99 0.23 -18.52
CA ASP A 471 -7.34 0.64 -19.76
C ASP A 471 -7.04 2.15 -19.81
N ALA A 472 -7.95 2.98 -19.31
CA ALA A 472 -7.71 4.41 -19.12
C ALA A 472 -6.60 4.67 -18.10
N THR A 473 -6.55 3.88 -17.01
CA THR A 473 -5.49 3.98 -15.98
C THR A 473 -4.11 3.69 -16.57
N ARG A 474 -3.97 2.64 -17.40
CA ARG A 474 -2.70 2.32 -18.09
C ARG A 474 -2.21 3.46 -18.99
N ARG A 475 -3.14 4.23 -19.58
CA ARG A 475 -2.86 5.40 -20.42
C ARG A 475 -2.67 6.69 -19.63
N SER A 476 -2.77 6.64 -18.29
CA SER A 476 -2.77 7.82 -17.40
C SER A 476 -3.86 8.85 -17.74
N ASP A 477 -4.95 8.44 -18.39
CA ASP A 477 -6.12 9.29 -18.69
C ASP A 477 -7.10 9.26 -17.52
N TRP A 478 -6.75 9.99 -16.46
CA TRP A 478 -7.52 10.03 -15.22
C TRP A 478 -8.95 10.59 -15.41
N GLY A 479 -9.19 11.37 -16.47
CA GLY A 479 -10.52 11.88 -16.82
C GLY A 479 -11.50 10.76 -17.15
N GLN A 480 -11.10 9.85 -18.06
CA GLN A 480 -11.92 8.68 -18.38
C GLN A 480 -12.03 7.67 -17.24
N VAL A 481 -10.98 7.52 -16.42
CA VAL A 481 -11.05 6.66 -15.22
C VAL A 481 -12.17 7.11 -14.30
N VAL A 482 -12.27 8.43 -14.03
CA VAL A 482 -13.34 8.99 -13.18
C VAL A 482 -14.72 8.77 -13.81
N GLU A 483 -14.86 8.93 -15.13
CA GLU A 483 -16.13 8.71 -15.83
C GLU A 483 -16.62 7.26 -15.70
N HIS A 484 -15.78 6.28 -16.07
CA HIS A 484 -16.14 4.86 -16.03
C HIS A 484 -16.44 4.38 -14.60
N LEU A 485 -15.62 4.79 -13.62
CA LEU A 485 -15.83 4.42 -12.22
C LEU A 485 -17.06 5.12 -11.59
N SER A 486 -17.40 6.33 -12.04
CA SER A 486 -18.63 7.01 -11.59
C SER A 486 -19.88 6.25 -12.03
N ARG A 487 -19.91 5.77 -13.29
CA ARG A 487 -20.99 4.90 -13.81
C ARG A 487 -21.03 3.55 -13.07
N ALA A 488 -19.86 2.96 -12.79
CA ALA A 488 -19.80 1.71 -12.02
C ALA A 488 -20.37 1.89 -10.61
N ARG A 489 -20.12 3.04 -9.96
CA ARG A 489 -20.69 3.38 -8.65
C ARG A 489 -22.20 3.59 -8.68
N GLU A 490 -22.79 4.03 -9.79
CA GLU A 490 -24.25 4.12 -9.92
C GLU A 490 -24.91 2.73 -9.94
N LEU A 491 -24.22 1.75 -10.52
CA LEU A 491 -24.66 0.35 -10.59
C LEU A 491 -24.43 -0.42 -9.28
N ASP A 492 -23.32 -0.14 -8.58
CA ASP A 492 -22.95 -0.76 -7.31
C ASP A 492 -22.51 0.30 -6.27
N PRO A 493 -23.47 1.02 -5.67
CA PRO A 493 -23.19 2.16 -4.78
C PRO A 493 -22.62 1.77 -3.41
N ASP A 494 -22.62 0.48 -3.11
CA ASP A 494 -22.27 -0.10 -1.81
C ASP A 494 -20.89 -0.77 -1.81
N ASN A 495 -20.15 -0.71 -2.91
CA ASN A 495 -18.83 -1.32 -3.05
C ASN A 495 -17.69 -0.37 -2.64
N PRO A 496 -16.98 -0.63 -1.52
CA PRO A 496 -15.93 0.26 -1.04
C PRO A 496 -14.73 0.40 -1.97
N TRP A 497 -14.42 -0.65 -2.73
CA TRP A 497 -13.26 -0.69 -3.61
C TRP A 497 -13.48 0.16 -4.87
N LEU A 498 -14.71 0.23 -5.39
CA LEU A 498 -15.06 1.16 -6.46
C LEU A 498 -14.92 2.62 -5.99
N VAL A 499 -15.36 2.93 -4.77
CA VAL A 499 -15.24 4.28 -4.18
C VAL A 499 -13.77 4.64 -3.95
N TYR A 500 -12.98 3.70 -3.41
CA TYR A 500 -11.53 3.87 -3.24
C TYR A 500 -10.81 4.20 -4.56
N ARG A 501 -11.08 3.42 -5.61
CA ARG A 501 -10.49 3.63 -6.94
C ARG A 501 -10.90 4.97 -7.54
N LEU A 502 -12.18 5.34 -7.42
CA LEU A 502 -12.71 6.62 -7.90
C LEU A 502 -12.06 7.80 -7.17
N ALA A 503 -11.98 7.73 -5.84
CA ALA A 503 -11.39 8.77 -5.01
C ALA A 503 -9.91 8.98 -5.32
N ASN A 504 -9.15 7.90 -5.54
CA ASN A 504 -7.75 8.00 -5.96
C ASN A 504 -7.59 8.62 -7.37
N ALA A 505 -8.45 8.27 -8.33
CA ALA A 505 -8.44 8.90 -9.65
C ALA A 505 -8.78 10.40 -9.60
N GLN A 506 -9.75 10.79 -8.77
CA GLN A 506 -10.09 12.20 -8.52
C GLN A 506 -8.93 12.98 -7.91
N ARG A 507 -8.17 12.37 -6.99
CA ARG A 507 -6.97 12.97 -6.39
C ARG A 507 -5.87 13.23 -7.42
N GLN A 508 -5.65 12.32 -8.37
CA GLN A 508 -4.68 12.51 -9.46
C GLN A 508 -5.04 13.69 -10.37
N LEU A 509 -6.32 14.04 -10.48
CA LEU A 509 -6.82 15.23 -11.18
C LEU A 509 -6.80 16.51 -10.32
N GLY A 510 -6.26 16.46 -9.10
CA GLY A 510 -6.26 17.59 -8.16
C GLY A 510 -7.62 17.87 -7.50
N ARG A 511 -8.60 16.95 -7.61
CA ARG A 511 -9.96 17.10 -7.08
C ARG A 511 -10.13 16.39 -5.74
N ALA A 512 -9.36 16.80 -4.72
CA ALA A 512 -9.37 16.16 -3.40
C ALA A 512 -10.76 16.23 -2.70
N ALA A 513 -11.48 17.35 -2.86
CA ALA A 513 -12.81 17.51 -2.26
C ALA A 513 -13.85 16.50 -2.81
N ASP A 514 -13.79 16.18 -4.11
CA ASP A 514 -14.68 15.19 -4.75
C ASP A 514 -14.37 13.77 -4.24
N ALA A 515 -13.08 13.50 -3.98
CA ALA A 515 -12.62 12.23 -3.44
C ALA A 515 -13.13 11.99 -2.01
N ASP A 516 -13.01 12.99 -1.13
CA ASP A 516 -13.56 12.96 0.23
C ASP A 516 -15.09 12.84 0.21
N HIS A 517 -15.76 13.58 -0.69
CA HIS A 517 -17.21 13.51 -0.84
C HIS A 517 -17.68 12.10 -1.21
N SER A 518 -16.96 11.41 -2.11
CA SER A 518 -17.28 10.05 -2.55
C SER A 518 -17.28 9.05 -1.37
N PHE A 519 -16.30 9.13 -0.47
CA PHE A 519 -16.29 8.33 0.75
C PHE A 519 -17.36 8.75 1.76
N SER A 520 -17.65 10.06 1.87
CA SER A 520 -18.70 10.54 2.78
C SER A 520 -20.07 9.93 2.46
N LEU A 521 -20.39 9.76 1.17
CA LEU A 521 -21.64 9.13 0.72
C LEU A 521 -21.68 7.64 1.06
N LEU A 522 -20.58 6.91 0.84
CA LEU A 522 -20.47 5.50 1.21
C LEU A 522 -20.62 5.31 2.72
N LEU A 523 -19.90 6.10 3.53
CA LEU A 523 -19.87 5.95 4.98
C LEU A 523 -21.18 6.39 5.67
N ARG A 524 -22.01 7.24 5.03
CA ARG A 524 -23.38 7.50 5.50
C ARG A 524 -24.24 6.24 5.50
N ARG A 525 -24.02 5.33 4.54
CA ARG A 525 -24.74 4.06 4.41
C ARG A 525 -24.03 2.93 5.18
N GLN A 526 -22.71 2.90 5.14
CA GLN A 526 -21.87 1.78 5.63
C GLN A 526 -20.87 2.19 6.72
N GLY A 527 -21.25 3.11 7.60
CA GLY A 527 -20.35 3.72 8.57
C GLY A 527 -19.70 2.78 9.60
N GLN A 528 -20.18 1.54 9.76
CA GLN A 528 -19.55 0.53 10.61
C GLN A 528 -19.05 -0.71 9.84
N ASN A 529 -19.15 -0.71 8.50
CA ASN A 529 -18.65 -1.81 7.68
C ASN A 529 -17.10 -1.85 7.74
N PRO A 530 -16.48 -2.97 8.16
CA PRO A 530 -15.02 -3.08 8.26
C PRO A 530 -14.29 -2.82 6.95
N GLU A 531 -14.83 -3.32 5.84
CA GLU A 531 -14.23 -3.19 4.51
C GLU A 531 -14.34 -1.74 4.00
N ALA A 532 -15.46 -1.06 4.27
CA ALA A 532 -15.63 0.35 3.94
C ALA A 532 -14.71 1.27 4.73
N ARG A 533 -14.53 0.99 6.02
CA ARG A 533 -13.59 1.72 6.89
C ARG A 533 -12.13 1.45 6.56
N TYR A 534 -11.80 0.23 6.14
CA TYR A 534 -10.47 -0.13 5.67
C TYR A 534 -10.12 0.57 4.36
N ALA A 535 -11.01 0.53 3.35
CA ALA A 535 -10.82 1.25 2.09
C ALA A 535 -10.67 2.77 2.30
N HIS A 536 -11.47 3.36 3.19
CA HIS A 536 -11.33 4.77 3.57
C HIS A 536 -10.00 5.04 4.30
N GLY A 537 -9.60 4.16 5.21
CA GLY A 537 -8.31 4.24 5.90
C GLY A 537 -7.12 4.18 4.95
N LEU A 538 -7.16 3.30 3.93
CA LEU A 538 -6.14 3.26 2.86
C LEU A 538 -6.10 4.56 2.07
N PHE A 539 -7.25 5.08 1.64
CA PHE A 539 -7.32 6.33 0.88
C PHE A 539 -6.71 7.52 1.63
N LEU A 540 -7.01 7.63 2.93
CA LEU A 540 -6.44 8.66 3.80
C LEU A 540 -4.94 8.46 4.03
N ALA A 541 -4.51 7.22 4.26
CA ALA A 541 -3.11 6.85 4.47
C ALA A 541 -2.23 7.09 3.23
N ASP A 542 -2.80 6.93 2.03
CA ASP A 542 -2.14 7.22 0.75
C ASP A 542 -2.05 8.72 0.47
N GLY A 543 -2.80 9.55 1.20
CA GLY A 543 -2.81 11.01 1.12
C GLY A 543 -2.10 11.68 2.29
N ASP A 544 -1.25 10.93 3.00
CA ASP A 544 -0.49 11.36 4.19
C ASP A 544 -1.35 11.89 5.36
N ARG A 545 -2.64 11.50 5.39
CA ARG A 545 -3.60 11.86 6.45
C ARG A 545 -3.69 10.77 7.51
N ASP A 546 -2.55 10.42 8.08
CA ASP A 546 -2.37 9.24 8.95
C ASP A 546 -3.27 9.25 10.20
N ALA A 547 -3.42 10.40 10.86
CA ALA A 547 -4.28 10.53 12.02
C ALA A 547 -5.76 10.27 11.69
N GLU A 548 -6.21 10.75 10.52
CA GLU A 548 -7.59 10.52 10.04
C GLU A 548 -7.79 9.07 9.60
N ALA A 549 -6.78 8.47 8.96
CA ALA A 549 -6.79 7.05 8.60
C ALA A 549 -6.95 6.17 9.85
N MET A 550 -6.18 6.45 10.91
CA MET A 550 -6.31 5.79 12.21
C MET A 550 -7.71 5.99 12.81
N ALA A 551 -8.22 7.24 12.80
CA ALA A 551 -9.56 7.54 13.31
C ALA A 551 -10.67 6.80 12.54
N SER A 552 -10.51 6.61 11.22
CA SER A 552 -11.44 5.82 10.41
C SER A 552 -11.44 4.34 10.79
N LEU A 553 -10.27 3.73 10.98
CA LEU A 553 -10.16 2.33 11.41
C LEU A 553 -10.76 2.09 12.80
N GLN A 554 -10.62 3.05 13.72
CA GLN A 554 -11.18 2.98 15.07
C GLN A 554 -12.71 2.96 15.13
N GLN A 555 -13.41 3.31 14.04
CA GLN A 555 -14.87 3.22 13.95
C GLN A 555 -15.36 1.76 13.86
N VAL A 556 -14.44 0.80 13.68
CA VAL A 556 -14.69 -0.64 13.73
C VAL A 556 -14.12 -1.18 15.04
N PRO A 557 -14.90 -1.94 15.85
CA PRO A 557 -14.37 -2.59 17.04
C PRO A 557 -13.18 -3.50 16.71
N ARG A 558 -12.16 -3.53 17.57
CA ARG A 558 -10.92 -4.32 17.38
C ARG A 558 -11.16 -5.80 17.03
N ALA A 559 -12.22 -6.41 17.57
CA ALA A 559 -12.59 -7.81 17.27
C ALA A 559 -13.03 -8.03 15.80
N GLY A 560 -13.44 -6.98 15.10
CA GLY A 560 -13.87 -7.02 13.70
C GLY A 560 -12.79 -6.58 12.71
N TRP A 561 -11.55 -6.38 13.16
CA TRP A 561 -10.45 -5.99 12.28
C TRP A 561 -9.92 -7.19 11.50
N SER A 562 -9.73 -7.01 10.20
CA SER A 562 -8.98 -7.97 9.38
C SER A 562 -7.47 -7.87 9.62
N ASP A 563 -6.72 -8.88 9.19
CA ASP A 563 -5.24 -8.84 9.25
C ASP A 563 -4.68 -7.63 8.50
N ASN A 564 -5.28 -7.28 7.36
CA ASN A 564 -4.92 -6.10 6.58
C ASN A 564 -5.13 -4.79 7.36
N MET A 565 -6.22 -4.68 8.14
CA MET A 565 -6.45 -3.52 9.03
C MET A 565 -5.41 -3.46 10.16
N ASN A 566 -5.07 -4.60 10.76
CA ASN A 566 -4.03 -4.67 11.78
C ASN A 566 -2.65 -4.26 11.23
N GLN A 567 -2.31 -4.70 10.01
CA GLN A 567 -1.07 -4.32 9.33
C GLN A 567 -1.04 -2.82 8.99
N LEU A 568 -2.13 -2.25 8.46
CA LEU A 568 -2.23 -0.82 8.19
C LEU A 568 -2.09 -0.01 9.49
N TRP A 569 -2.76 -0.42 10.56
CA TRP A 569 -2.64 0.22 11.87
C TRP A 569 -1.20 0.22 12.40
N ALA A 570 -0.51 -0.92 12.34
CA ALA A 570 0.88 -1.02 12.78
C ALA A 570 1.81 -0.10 11.95
N ARG A 571 1.59 -0.01 10.63
CA ARG A 571 2.33 0.90 9.74
C ARG A 571 2.08 2.36 10.09
N LEU A 572 0.81 2.73 10.31
CA LEU A 572 0.42 4.09 10.71
C LEU A 572 1.02 4.48 12.06
N GLN A 573 1.02 3.57 13.04
CA GLN A 573 1.68 3.81 14.33
C GLN A 573 3.19 4.03 14.18
N ARG A 574 3.86 3.26 13.31
CA ARG A 574 5.27 3.47 13.00
C ARG A 574 5.52 4.83 12.35
N ARG A 575 4.75 5.21 11.32
CA ARG A 575 4.88 6.52 10.67
C ARG A 575 4.66 7.66 11.66
N GLN A 576 3.67 7.56 12.55
CA GLN A 576 3.41 8.55 13.59
C GLN A 576 4.57 8.67 14.60
N MET A 577 5.17 7.54 14.98
CA MET A 577 6.32 7.51 15.89
C MET A 577 7.57 8.14 15.26
N LEU A 578 7.86 7.82 13.99
CA LEU A 578 8.93 8.44 13.20
C LEU A 578 8.70 9.95 13.04
N ALA A 579 7.51 10.37 12.61
CA ALA A 579 7.17 11.80 12.45
C ALA A 579 7.32 12.57 13.78
N LYS A 580 7.01 11.94 14.92
CA LYS A 580 7.25 12.52 16.24
C LYS A 580 8.75 12.62 16.57
N ALA A 581 9.54 11.60 16.24
CA ALA A 581 10.99 11.63 16.42
C ALA A 581 11.62 12.73 15.56
N GLU A 582 11.22 12.85 14.29
CA GLU A 582 11.66 13.91 13.39
C GLU A 582 11.25 15.30 13.89
N ALA A 583 10.03 15.48 14.39
CA ALA A 583 9.59 16.73 14.98
C ALA A 583 10.41 17.11 16.22
N LEU A 584 10.70 16.15 17.10
CA LEU A 584 11.58 16.38 18.25
C LEU A 584 12.99 16.80 17.81
N ARG A 585 13.52 16.17 16.77
CA ARG A 585 14.82 16.53 16.19
C ARG A 585 14.82 17.94 15.59
N ALA A 586 13.75 18.30 14.86
CA ALA A 586 13.58 19.63 14.30
C ALA A 586 13.47 20.72 15.39
N ASP A 587 12.88 20.39 16.54
CA ASP A 587 12.81 21.25 17.73
C ASP A 587 14.08 21.21 18.60
N HIS A 588 15.20 20.72 18.08
CA HIS A 588 16.51 20.61 18.78
C HIS A 588 16.53 19.68 20.01
N HIS A 589 15.59 18.73 20.11
CA HIS A 589 15.52 17.71 21.17
C HIS A 589 15.91 16.31 20.64
N GLU A 590 17.04 16.22 19.93
CA GLU A 590 17.46 14.99 19.26
C GLU A 590 17.67 13.80 20.22
N ASP A 591 18.19 14.02 21.42
CA ASP A 591 18.33 12.96 22.45
C ASP A 591 16.99 12.28 22.78
N GLN A 592 15.91 13.05 22.82
CA GLN A 592 14.56 12.52 23.07
C GLN A 592 14.02 11.77 21.85
N ALA A 593 14.36 12.24 20.64
CA ALA A 593 14.03 11.56 19.39
C ALA A 593 14.76 10.21 19.30
N GLU A 594 16.07 10.17 19.59
CA GLU A 594 16.85 8.93 19.60
C GLU A 594 16.31 7.96 20.65
N ALA A 595 16.02 8.43 21.87
CA ALA A 595 15.43 7.61 22.92
C ALA A 595 14.06 7.05 22.54
N LEU A 596 13.27 7.78 21.73
CA LEU A 596 11.98 7.31 21.22
C LEU A 596 12.16 6.14 20.23
N LEU A 597 13.09 6.27 19.28
CA LEU A 597 13.40 5.21 18.31
C LEU A 597 14.01 3.97 18.98
N LEU A 598 14.82 4.16 20.02
CA LEU A 598 15.50 3.08 20.75
C LEU A 598 14.62 2.29 21.73
N ARG A 599 13.34 2.65 21.92
CA ARG A 599 12.44 1.90 22.83
C ARG A 599 12.12 0.48 22.34
N ALA A 600 11.97 0.32 21.03
CA ALA A 600 11.70 -0.98 20.39
C ALA A 600 12.28 -0.96 18.96
N PRO A 601 13.60 -0.86 18.82
CA PRO A 601 14.24 -0.53 17.56
C PRO A 601 14.17 -1.70 16.58
N ASN A 602 13.89 -1.39 15.32
CA ASN A 602 14.06 -2.27 14.18
C ASN A 602 15.25 -1.84 13.32
N THR A 603 15.51 -2.57 12.24
CA THR A 603 16.60 -2.28 11.31
C THR A 603 16.53 -0.85 10.73
N ASP A 604 15.36 -0.39 10.32
CA ASP A 604 15.13 0.96 9.76
C ASP A 604 15.43 2.05 10.80
N ASP A 605 15.11 1.80 12.07
CA ASP A 605 15.38 2.76 13.16
C ASP A 605 16.89 2.90 13.38
N TYR A 606 17.66 1.80 13.34
CA TYR A 606 19.12 1.87 13.44
C TYR A 606 19.77 2.54 12.22
N LEU A 607 19.24 2.33 11.02
CA LEU A 607 19.67 3.02 9.81
C LEU A 607 19.40 4.54 9.92
N THR A 608 18.20 4.92 10.36
CA THR A 608 17.83 6.33 10.60
C THR A 608 18.77 6.99 11.60
N LEU A 609 19.05 6.32 12.73
CA LEU A 609 19.99 6.82 13.74
C LEU A 609 21.43 6.91 13.21
N ALA A 610 21.84 5.99 12.34
CA ALA A 610 23.15 6.05 11.69
C ALA A 610 23.25 7.24 10.74
N ASP A 611 22.22 7.50 9.94
CA ASP A 611 22.13 8.66 9.06
C ASP A 611 22.15 9.97 9.85
N TRP A 612 21.43 10.05 10.98
CA TRP A 612 21.44 11.23 11.85
C TRP A 612 22.83 11.50 12.43
N ALA A 613 23.53 10.45 12.87
CA ALA A 613 24.91 10.53 13.33
C ALA A 613 25.87 10.99 12.22
N GLN A 614 25.68 10.50 11.00
CA GLN A 614 26.46 10.92 9.84
C GLN A 614 26.21 12.39 9.47
N GLN A 615 24.96 12.87 9.53
CA GLN A 615 24.60 14.26 9.26
C GLN A 615 25.22 15.27 10.23
N ARG A 616 25.46 14.86 11.49
CA ARG A 616 26.17 15.68 12.50
C ARG A 616 27.67 15.42 12.57
N ALA A 617 28.23 14.70 11.59
CA ALA A 617 29.63 14.30 11.50
C ALA A 617 30.14 13.43 12.69
N ASP A 618 29.25 12.78 13.44
CA ASP A 618 29.59 11.78 14.46
C ASP A 618 29.82 10.40 13.80
N LEU A 619 30.94 10.33 13.07
CA LEU A 619 31.35 9.13 12.31
C LEU A 619 31.49 7.88 13.20
N PRO A 620 32.03 7.93 14.44
CA PRO A 620 32.10 6.76 15.32
C PRO A 620 30.73 6.17 15.65
N THR A 621 29.75 7.01 16.00
CA THR A 621 28.39 6.54 16.31
C THR A 621 27.71 5.98 15.06
N ALA A 622 27.82 6.66 13.92
CA ALA A 622 27.27 6.18 12.65
C ALA A 622 27.85 4.79 12.29
N GLN A 623 29.17 4.63 12.40
CA GLN A 623 29.86 3.36 12.16
C GLN A 623 29.37 2.25 13.08
N ALA A 624 29.19 2.54 14.38
CA ALA A 624 28.68 1.57 15.35
C ALA A 624 27.26 1.11 15.01
N ARG A 625 26.37 2.04 14.63
CA ARG A 625 24.98 1.75 14.25
C ARG A 625 24.87 0.93 12.97
N TYR A 626 25.64 1.27 11.92
CA TYR A 626 25.68 0.44 10.71
C TYR A 626 26.21 -0.97 10.97
N ARG A 627 27.26 -1.11 11.79
CA ARG A 627 27.76 -2.44 12.21
C ARG A 627 26.73 -3.22 13.01
N GLN A 628 25.91 -2.55 13.80
CA GLN A 628 24.83 -3.18 14.56
C GLN A 628 23.77 -3.79 13.63
N VAL A 629 23.40 -3.08 12.56
CA VAL A 629 22.52 -3.63 11.51
C VAL A 629 23.17 -4.81 10.79
N LEU A 630 24.45 -4.71 10.44
CA LEU A 630 25.18 -5.77 9.74
C LEU A 630 25.42 -7.02 10.61
N ALA A 631 25.37 -6.90 11.94
CA ALA A 631 25.44 -8.04 12.85
C ALA A 631 24.16 -8.91 12.78
N SER A 632 22.98 -8.30 12.64
CA SER A 632 21.72 -9.03 12.45
C SER A 632 21.46 -9.39 10.98
N GLU A 633 21.82 -8.50 10.06
CA GLU A 633 21.59 -8.64 8.62
C GLU A 633 22.89 -8.41 7.83
N PRO A 634 23.79 -9.41 7.72
CA PRO A 634 25.11 -9.23 7.10
C PRO A 634 25.10 -8.82 5.62
N ARG A 635 23.96 -8.98 4.94
CA ARG A 635 23.74 -8.66 3.52
C ARG A 635 22.82 -7.45 3.31
N ASN A 636 22.54 -6.65 4.34
CA ASN A 636 21.72 -5.45 4.20
C ASN A 636 22.48 -4.41 3.35
N PRO A 637 22.01 -4.08 2.13
CA PRO A 637 22.75 -3.23 1.20
C PRO A 637 22.84 -1.77 1.69
N GLU A 638 21.81 -1.27 2.36
CA GLU A 638 21.76 0.09 2.91
C GLU A 638 22.85 0.28 3.98
N ALA A 639 22.95 -0.66 4.92
CA ALA A 639 23.97 -0.62 5.96
C ALA A 639 25.40 -0.82 5.43
N GLN A 640 25.59 -1.64 4.38
CA GLN A 640 26.90 -1.80 3.73
C GLN A 640 27.34 -0.54 3.00
N LEU A 641 26.40 0.14 2.31
CA LEU A 641 26.66 1.41 1.65
C LEU A 641 26.96 2.52 2.66
N GLY A 642 26.09 2.71 3.66
CA GLY A 642 26.29 3.72 4.70
C GLY A 642 27.60 3.52 5.48
N LEU A 643 27.97 2.28 5.83
CA LEU A 643 29.28 2.00 6.42
C LEU A 643 30.44 2.37 5.50
N SER A 644 30.30 2.14 4.19
CA SER A 644 31.31 2.51 3.20
C SER A 644 31.42 4.04 3.09
N GLU A 645 30.32 4.77 3.09
CA GLU A 645 30.29 6.24 3.12
C GLU A 645 30.95 6.81 4.38
N VAL A 646 30.69 6.23 5.56
CA VAL A 646 31.35 6.61 6.81
C VAL A 646 32.86 6.34 6.76
N LEU A 647 33.30 5.25 6.14
CA LEU A 647 34.73 4.96 5.95
C LEU A 647 35.39 5.95 4.97
N ILE A 648 34.68 6.41 3.94
CA ILE A 648 35.15 7.48 3.05
C ILE A 648 35.31 8.78 3.82
N ALA A 649 34.30 9.16 4.60
CA ALA A 649 34.34 10.36 5.45
C ALA A 649 35.44 10.29 6.53
N SER A 650 35.76 9.08 7.02
CA SER A 650 36.84 8.83 7.99
C SER A 650 38.24 8.73 7.35
N HIS A 651 38.41 9.20 6.10
CA HIS A 651 39.65 9.14 5.32
C HIS A 651 40.23 7.71 5.12
N GLN A 652 39.36 6.69 5.02
CA GLN A 652 39.73 5.29 4.79
C GLN A 652 39.15 4.73 3.47
N PRO A 653 39.47 5.33 2.30
CA PRO A 653 38.84 4.97 1.03
C PRO A 653 39.15 3.55 0.56
N GLN A 654 40.30 2.97 0.95
CA GLN A 654 40.64 1.58 0.59
C GLN A 654 39.76 0.57 1.33
N ALA A 655 39.47 0.81 2.62
CA ALA A 655 38.55 -0.03 3.38
C ALA A 655 37.11 0.10 2.84
N ALA A 656 36.69 1.32 2.52
CA ALA A 656 35.40 1.57 1.87
C ALA A 656 35.28 0.82 0.54
N ARG A 657 36.33 0.84 -0.31
CA ARG A 657 36.34 0.14 -1.59
C ARG A 657 36.07 -1.36 -1.46
N VAL A 658 36.63 -2.01 -0.42
CA VAL A 658 36.37 -3.42 -0.12
C VAL A 658 34.90 -3.64 0.28
N GLY A 659 34.34 -2.74 1.09
CA GLY A 659 32.92 -2.76 1.47
C GLY A 659 31.99 -2.62 0.26
N LEU A 660 32.26 -1.66 -0.62
CA LEU A 660 31.47 -1.42 -1.82
C LEU A 660 31.44 -2.62 -2.78
N LEU A 661 32.52 -3.41 -2.86
CA LEU A 661 32.56 -4.65 -3.66
C LEU A 661 31.59 -5.73 -3.17
N ALA A 662 31.22 -5.71 -1.89
CA ALA A 662 30.34 -6.71 -1.29
C ALA A 662 28.84 -6.40 -1.48
N ILE A 663 28.51 -5.17 -1.90
CA ILE A 663 27.13 -4.71 -2.05
C ILE A 663 26.46 -5.41 -3.24
N LYS A 664 25.33 -6.06 -2.97
CA LYS A 664 24.45 -6.66 -3.97
C LYS A 664 23.03 -6.12 -3.78
N PRO A 665 22.63 -5.08 -4.52
CA PRO A 665 21.29 -4.52 -4.36
C PRO A 665 20.22 -5.53 -4.82
N ALA A 666 19.08 -5.57 -4.11
CA ALA A 666 17.92 -6.33 -4.52
C ALA A 666 17.13 -5.55 -5.58
N ALA A 667 16.67 -6.23 -6.64
CA ALA A 667 15.87 -5.59 -7.69
C ALA A 667 14.38 -5.53 -7.29
N PRO A 668 13.66 -4.41 -7.55
CA PRO A 668 14.13 -3.16 -8.16
C PRO A 668 14.93 -2.30 -7.17
N VAL A 669 16.00 -1.66 -7.66
CA VAL A 669 16.87 -0.81 -6.84
C VAL A 669 16.30 0.59 -6.76
N ASP A 670 16.30 1.18 -5.57
CA ASP A 670 15.90 2.58 -5.35
C ASP A 670 16.87 3.55 -6.04
N VAL A 671 16.33 4.64 -6.61
CA VAL A 671 17.10 5.68 -7.32
C VAL A 671 18.08 6.37 -6.38
N GLY A 672 17.65 6.68 -5.16
CA GLY A 672 18.48 7.30 -4.13
C GLY A 672 19.65 6.39 -3.72
N PHE A 673 19.39 5.09 -3.58
CA PHE A 673 20.43 4.09 -3.34
C PHE A 673 21.44 4.00 -4.49
N GLN A 674 20.99 3.87 -5.74
CA GLN A 674 21.89 3.80 -6.90
C GLN A 674 22.77 5.05 -7.03
N ARG A 675 22.19 6.25 -6.82
CA ARG A 675 22.91 7.52 -6.82
C ARG A 675 24.01 7.54 -5.74
N ARG A 676 23.66 7.19 -4.50
CA ARG A 676 24.63 7.13 -3.38
C ARG A 676 25.74 6.13 -3.64
N LEU A 677 25.41 4.96 -4.18
CA LEU A 677 26.40 3.94 -4.56
C LEU A 677 27.35 4.46 -5.64
N ALA A 678 26.84 5.15 -6.66
CA ALA A 678 27.68 5.75 -7.71
C ALA A 678 28.62 6.83 -7.15
N ASN A 679 28.11 7.70 -6.27
CA ASN A 679 28.91 8.70 -5.57
C ASN A 679 29.99 8.07 -4.69
N ALA A 680 29.68 6.99 -3.97
CA ALA A 680 30.66 6.28 -3.15
C ALA A 680 31.77 5.66 -4.02
N TRP A 681 31.44 5.08 -5.19
CA TRP A 681 32.44 4.61 -6.15
C TRP A 681 33.33 5.74 -6.69
N ALA A 682 32.74 6.89 -7.00
CA ALA A 682 33.48 8.07 -7.43
C ALA A 682 34.45 8.54 -6.34
N ALA A 683 34.01 8.59 -5.08
CA ALA A 683 34.80 9.04 -3.94
C ALA A 683 35.97 8.10 -3.58
N VAL A 684 35.87 6.79 -3.87
CA VAL A 684 37.02 5.86 -3.76
C VAL A 684 37.92 5.82 -5.00
N GLY A 685 37.64 6.66 -6.01
CA GLY A 685 38.43 6.83 -7.23
C GLY A 685 38.07 5.88 -8.38
N ASP A 686 37.04 5.05 -8.26
CA ASP A 686 36.60 4.12 -9.32
C ASP A 686 35.53 4.79 -10.22
N LYS A 687 35.96 5.82 -10.96
CA LYS A 687 35.07 6.63 -11.80
C LYS A 687 34.36 5.81 -12.89
N THR A 688 34.98 4.72 -13.37
CA THR A 688 34.39 3.86 -14.42
C THR A 688 33.09 3.21 -13.93
N ARG A 689 33.08 2.67 -12.71
CA ARG A 689 31.86 2.09 -12.12
C ARG A 689 30.83 3.15 -11.78
N ALA A 690 31.27 4.30 -11.26
CA ALA A 690 30.37 5.42 -10.99
C ALA A 690 29.63 5.87 -12.26
N LYS A 691 30.35 6.08 -13.38
CA LYS A 691 29.76 6.43 -14.68
C LYS A 691 28.80 5.37 -15.19
N ALA A 692 29.14 4.09 -15.07
CA ALA A 692 28.26 3.00 -15.48
C ALA A 692 26.93 2.99 -14.69
N LEU A 693 27.00 3.24 -13.38
CA LEU A 693 25.81 3.33 -12.52
C LEU A 693 24.96 4.56 -12.84
N PHE A 694 25.57 5.72 -13.09
CA PHE A 694 24.83 6.91 -13.52
C PHE A 694 24.18 6.74 -14.91
N ALA A 695 24.89 6.14 -15.87
CA ALA A 695 24.32 5.83 -17.18
C ALA A 695 23.13 4.87 -17.10
N GLU A 696 23.17 3.88 -16.19
CA GLU A 696 22.02 3.02 -15.90
C GLU A 696 20.86 3.82 -15.28
N LEU A 697 21.16 4.63 -14.25
CA LEU A 697 20.20 5.44 -13.51
C LEU A 697 19.43 6.42 -14.42
N LEU A 698 20.14 7.04 -15.37
CA LEU A 698 19.62 8.08 -16.25
C LEU A 698 19.03 7.53 -17.56
N SER A 699 18.99 6.21 -17.73
CA SER A 699 18.36 5.56 -18.89
C SER A 699 16.83 5.57 -18.87
N THR A 700 16.19 5.88 -17.73
CA THR A 700 14.73 5.83 -17.55
C THR A 700 14.10 7.24 -17.52
N PRO A 701 12.93 7.48 -18.16
CA PRO A 701 12.35 8.82 -18.33
C PRO A 701 11.87 9.57 -17.07
N ARG A 702 12.15 9.09 -15.85
CA ARG A 702 11.83 9.79 -14.61
C ARG A 702 13.10 10.45 -14.08
N GLN A 703 13.25 11.73 -14.38
CA GLN A 703 14.47 12.51 -14.19
C GLN A 703 14.60 13.01 -12.73
N ASP A 704 15.50 12.42 -11.96
CA ASP A 704 15.92 12.94 -10.63
C ASP A 704 16.96 14.06 -10.83
N PRO A 705 16.69 15.30 -10.39
CA PRO A 705 17.66 16.41 -10.52
C PRO A 705 18.99 16.14 -9.81
N LEU A 706 19.00 15.34 -8.74
CA LEU A 706 20.22 15.00 -8.02
C LEU A 706 21.12 14.05 -8.81
N ALA A 707 20.53 13.10 -9.55
CA ALA A 707 21.28 12.15 -10.36
C ALA A 707 22.07 12.88 -11.46
N TYR A 708 21.41 13.77 -12.20
CA TYR A 708 22.06 14.60 -13.23
C TYR A 708 23.14 15.51 -12.64
N ARG A 709 22.87 16.19 -11.52
CA ARG A 709 23.87 17.05 -10.86
C ARG A 709 25.10 16.26 -10.45
N ASP A 710 24.92 15.09 -9.86
CA ASP A 710 26.03 14.29 -9.33
C ASP A 710 26.86 13.66 -10.47
N GLU A 711 26.22 13.23 -11.57
CA GLU A 711 26.94 12.83 -12.78
C GLU A 711 27.71 14.02 -13.38
N ALA A 712 27.08 15.20 -13.49
CA ALA A 712 27.74 16.41 -13.99
C ALA A 712 28.99 16.75 -13.17
N ARG A 713 28.95 16.63 -11.85
CA ARG A 713 30.12 16.80 -10.97
C ARG A 713 31.22 15.79 -11.30
N LEU A 714 30.86 14.53 -11.47
CA LEU A 714 31.80 13.46 -11.84
C LEU A 714 32.47 13.72 -13.19
N LEU A 715 31.71 14.27 -14.15
CA LEU A 715 32.17 14.54 -15.52
C LEU A 715 32.85 15.90 -15.69
N SER A 716 32.61 16.86 -14.79
CA SER A 716 33.03 18.28 -14.91
C SER A 716 34.48 18.51 -15.34
N THR A 717 35.41 17.64 -14.94
CA THR A 717 36.83 17.76 -15.28
C THR A 717 37.20 17.07 -16.60
N GLU A 718 36.56 15.95 -16.93
CA GLU A 718 36.92 15.11 -18.09
C GLU A 718 36.08 15.41 -19.34
N GLN A 719 34.81 15.79 -19.14
CA GLN A 719 33.82 16.06 -20.18
C GLN A 719 32.96 17.28 -19.77
N PRO A 720 33.56 18.49 -19.69
CA PRO A 720 32.88 19.67 -19.15
C PRO A 720 31.62 20.08 -19.93
N GLN A 721 31.60 19.90 -21.25
CA GLN A 721 30.40 20.21 -22.05
C GLN A 721 29.25 19.24 -21.76
N HIS A 722 29.55 17.95 -21.63
CA HIS A 722 28.56 16.96 -21.22
C HIS A 722 28.03 17.23 -19.81
N ALA A 723 28.92 17.60 -18.88
CA ALA A 723 28.52 18.01 -17.54
C ALA A 723 27.59 19.25 -17.53
N LEU A 724 27.83 20.22 -18.41
CA LEU A 724 26.94 21.38 -18.57
C LEU A 724 25.56 20.98 -19.15
N ASP A 725 25.51 19.98 -20.04
CA ASP A 725 24.26 19.41 -20.55
C ASP A 725 23.49 18.67 -19.43
N ASP A 726 24.19 17.87 -18.62
CA ASP A 726 23.61 17.22 -17.45
C ASP A 726 23.12 18.24 -16.42
N TYR A 727 23.86 19.31 -16.16
CA TYR A 727 23.35 20.38 -15.30
C TYR A 727 22.10 21.05 -15.88
N ALA A 728 21.99 21.20 -17.20
CA ALA A 728 20.76 21.71 -17.82
C ALA A 728 19.57 20.76 -17.60
N HIS A 729 19.80 19.44 -17.71
CA HIS A 729 18.82 18.43 -17.33
C HIS A 729 18.46 18.49 -15.84
N ALA A 730 19.44 18.65 -14.94
CA ALA A 730 19.22 18.84 -13.51
C ALA A 730 18.37 20.08 -13.24
N MET A 731 18.66 21.20 -13.91
CA MET A 731 17.88 22.44 -13.82
C MET A 731 16.44 22.26 -14.29
N ALA A 732 16.21 21.53 -15.40
CA ALA A 732 14.86 21.26 -15.89
C ALA A 732 14.08 20.34 -14.94
N ALA A 733 14.71 19.28 -14.43
CA ALA A 733 14.12 18.37 -13.45
C ALA A 733 13.80 19.08 -12.12
N ALA A 734 14.64 20.03 -11.71
CA ALA A 734 14.41 20.92 -10.57
C ALA A 734 13.48 22.11 -10.87
N LYS A 735 12.90 22.19 -12.07
CA LYS A 735 11.97 23.25 -12.52
C LYS A 735 12.58 24.67 -12.48
N LEU A 736 13.89 24.78 -12.64
CA LEU A 736 14.61 26.05 -12.75
C LEU A 736 14.57 26.61 -14.18
N ILE A 737 14.42 25.73 -15.18
CA ILE A 737 14.20 26.04 -16.61
C ILE A 737 13.11 25.13 -17.19
N ALA A 738 12.61 25.44 -18.39
CA ALA A 738 11.65 24.58 -19.08
C ALA A 738 12.35 23.32 -19.66
N PRO A 739 11.69 22.14 -19.71
CA PRO A 739 12.31 20.90 -20.23
C PRO A 739 12.85 21.02 -21.67
N GLY A 740 12.18 21.79 -22.53
CA GLY A 740 12.64 22.05 -23.91
C GLY A 740 13.89 22.92 -24.01
N GLN A 741 14.36 23.50 -22.91
CA GLN A 741 15.59 24.31 -22.84
C GLN A 741 16.81 23.49 -22.38
N ALA A 742 16.61 22.24 -21.94
CA ALA A 742 17.69 21.37 -21.50
C ALA A 742 18.34 20.57 -22.64
N ALA A 743 17.58 20.23 -23.69
CA ALA A 743 18.08 19.43 -24.81
C ALA A 743 17.48 19.88 -26.18
N PRO A 744 18.30 20.46 -27.08
CA PRO A 744 19.68 20.90 -26.85
C PRO A 744 19.73 22.02 -25.79
N ARG A 745 20.89 22.16 -25.13
CA ARG A 745 21.09 23.14 -24.06
C ARG A 745 20.91 24.57 -24.57
N ASP A 746 19.98 25.33 -23.98
CA ASP A 746 19.84 26.76 -24.18
C ASP A 746 20.75 27.50 -23.18
N ASP A 747 21.95 27.86 -23.63
CA ASP A 747 22.99 28.53 -22.84
C ASP A 747 22.51 29.82 -22.18
N ARG A 748 21.65 30.58 -22.86
CA ARG A 748 21.11 31.83 -22.31
C ARG A 748 20.17 31.54 -21.16
N ALA A 749 19.29 30.55 -21.30
CA ALA A 749 18.37 30.14 -20.25
C ALA A 749 19.12 29.52 -19.05
N VAL A 750 20.09 28.64 -19.30
CA VAL A 750 20.90 27.97 -18.28
C VAL A 750 21.73 28.97 -17.47
N THR A 751 22.45 29.88 -18.14
CA THR A 751 23.23 30.92 -17.44
C THR A 751 22.32 31.91 -16.72
N GLN A 752 21.20 32.34 -17.31
CA GLN A 752 20.23 33.17 -16.59
C GLN A 752 19.67 32.47 -15.35
N ALA A 753 19.42 31.16 -15.45
CA ALA A 753 18.97 30.34 -14.35
C ALA A 753 20.09 29.95 -13.37
N SER A 754 21.38 30.25 -13.62
CA SER A 754 22.46 30.04 -12.64
C SER A 754 22.54 31.14 -11.58
N ARG A 755 21.82 32.25 -11.76
CA ARG A 755 21.82 33.37 -10.80
C ARG A 755 21.34 32.93 -9.42
N ALA A 756 22.18 33.15 -8.41
CA ALA A 756 21.90 32.86 -7.01
C ALA A 756 20.67 33.64 -6.50
N LYS A 757 19.86 33.02 -5.63
CA LYS A 757 18.72 33.68 -4.97
C LYS A 757 18.68 33.37 -3.47
N ASP A 758 18.31 34.35 -2.66
CA ASP A 758 18.20 34.18 -1.19
C ASP A 758 17.14 33.13 -0.80
N SER A 759 16.09 32.99 -1.60
CA SER A 759 15.01 32.02 -1.38
C SER A 759 15.32 30.61 -1.87
N ASP A 760 16.49 30.38 -2.48
CA ASP A 760 16.85 29.06 -2.98
C ASP A 760 16.98 28.06 -1.82
N ASP A 761 16.41 26.88 -2.00
CA ASP A 761 16.76 25.72 -1.19
C ASP A 761 18.18 25.24 -1.49
N TRP A 762 18.64 24.23 -0.74
CA TRP A 762 19.99 23.70 -0.89
C TRP A 762 20.28 23.14 -2.29
N LEU A 763 19.28 22.53 -2.95
CA LEU A 763 19.45 21.86 -4.24
C LEU A 763 19.56 22.89 -5.36
N ALA A 764 18.63 23.83 -5.42
CA ALA A 764 18.67 24.92 -6.39
C ALA A 764 19.96 25.72 -6.26
N ARG A 765 20.35 26.05 -5.02
CA ARG A 765 21.61 26.77 -4.75
C ARG A 765 22.84 26.00 -5.22
N SER A 766 22.87 24.70 -4.97
CA SER A 766 23.95 23.81 -5.41
C SER A 766 24.05 23.76 -6.94
N ILE A 767 22.96 23.48 -7.66
CA ILE A 767 22.97 23.38 -9.13
C ILE A 767 23.36 24.73 -9.75
N ARG A 768 22.78 25.83 -9.25
CA ARG A 768 23.10 27.20 -9.68
C ARG A 768 24.59 27.49 -9.56
N SER A 769 25.18 27.25 -8.39
CA SER A 769 26.60 27.49 -8.12
C SER A 769 27.51 26.65 -9.00
N ASP A 770 27.19 25.36 -9.17
CA ASP A 770 28.00 24.45 -9.98
C ASP A 770 27.99 24.85 -11.46
N VAL A 771 26.83 25.26 -12.00
CA VAL A 771 26.70 25.79 -13.36
C VAL A 771 27.43 27.10 -13.52
N ASP A 772 27.22 28.04 -12.59
CA ASP A 772 27.85 29.37 -12.64
C ASP A 772 29.37 29.26 -12.70
N ALA A 773 29.95 28.38 -11.86
CA ALA A 773 31.38 28.12 -11.80
C ALA A 773 31.91 27.38 -13.05
N LEU A 774 31.27 26.27 -13.44
CA LEU A 774 31.75 25.47 -14.59
C LEU A 774 31.60 26.25 -15.90
N TYR A 775 30.49 26.95 -16.11
CA TYR A 775 30.24 27.71 -17.33
C TYR A 775 31.26 28.84 -17.49
N GLN A 776 31.51 29.63 -16.44
CA GLN A 776 32.55 30.67 -16.47
C GLN A 776 33.94 30.08 -16.67
N LYS A 777 34.23 28.93 -16.06
CA LYS A 777 35.52 28.25 -16.21
C LYS A 777 35.79 27.86 -17.66
N GLN A 778 34.75 27.43 -18.37
CA GLN A 778 34.81 26.94 -19.75
C GLN A 778 34.64 28.03 -20.81
N ASN A 779 34.07 29.18 -20.47
CA ASN A 779 33.82 30.28 -21.41
C ASN A 779 35.08 31.15 -21.57
N PRO A 780 35.76 31.13 -22.74
CA PRO A 780 36.92 31.99 -22.95
C PRO A 780 36.53 33.47 -22.91
N THR A 781 37.45 34.33 -22.45
CA THR A 781 37.21 35.77 -22.42
C THR A 781 38.36 36.58 -23.02
N VAL A 782 38.02 37.71 -23.64
CA VAL A 782 38.97 38.76 -24.07
C VAL A 782 38.68 40.01 -23.28
N ASN A 783 39.73 40.57 -22.70
CA ASN A 783 39.70 41.64 -21.72
C ASN A 783 40.59 42.78 -22.23
N LEU A 784 40.01 43.97 -22.42
CA LEU A 784 40.74 45.18 -22.78
C LEU A 784 40.56 46.22 -21.68
N TYR A 785 41.64 46.57 -21.00
CA TYR A 785 41.66 47.53 -19.89
C TYR A 785 42.54 48.71 -20.26
N HIS A 786 42.18 49.88 -19.77
CA HIS A 786 43.05 51.06 -19.76
C HIS A 786 43.06 51.62 -18.33
N ASP A 787 44.22 51.53 -17.69
CA ASP A 787 44.47 52.02 -16.32
C ASP A 787 45.33 53.28 -16.39
N PHE A 788 44.86 54.34 -15.75
CA PHE A 788 45.57 55.58 -15.57
C PHE A 788 45.87 55.74 -14.08
N ALA A 789 47.13 55.60 -13.71
CA ALA A 789 47.60 55.78 -12.34
C ALA A 789 48.41 57.08 -12.24
N TRP A 790 48.19 57.84 -11.17
CA TRP A 790 48.94 59.05 -10.91
C TRP A 790 49.34 59.13 -9.44
N ARG A 791 50.49 59.75 -9.24
CA ARG A 791 51.03 60.06 -7.93
C ARG A 791 51.50 61.50 -7.93
N THR A 792 51.19 62.20 -6.84
CA THR A 792 51.75 63.53 -6.53
C THR A 792 52.41 63.42 -5.17
N ASP A 793 53.69 63.78 -5.09
CA ASP A 793 54.40 63.79 -3.82
C ASP A 793 55.12 65.12 -3.54
N ASN A 794 55.59 65.25 -2.30
CA ASN A 794 56.34 66.42 -1.84
C ASN A 794 57.87 66.21 -1.96
N SER A 795 58.33 65.20 -2.72
CA SER A 795 59.77 64.92 -2.91
C SER A 795 60.30 65.57 -4.20
N ALA A 796 61.62 65.50 -4.42
CA ALA A 796 62.30 66.28 -5.46
C ALA A 796 61.62 66.15 -6.83
N SER A 797 61.24 67.29 -7.41
CA SER A 797 60.55 67.38 -8.69
C SER A 797 61.39 66.70 -9.78
N GLY A 798 60.90 65.60 -10.36
CA GLY A 798 61.45 65.04 -11.59
C GLY A 798 61.66 63.52 -11.66
N VAL A 799 61.41 62.79 -10.57
CA VAL A 799 61.55 61.31 -10.55
C VAL A 799 60.40 60.61 -9.84
N SER A 800 59.72 61.33 -8.94
CA SER A 800 58.78 60.79 -7.97
C SER A 800 57.31 61.11 -8.34
N ASP A 801 57.03 62.27 -8.93
CA ASP A 801 55.75 62.55 -9.60
C ASP A 801 55.63 61.73 -10.89
N LEU A 802 55.03 60.54 -10.75
CA LEU A 802 54.86 59.56 -11.82
C LEU A 802 53.40 59.52 -12.26
N SER A 803 53.17 59.69 -13.56
CA SER A 803 51.95 59.22 -14.21
C SER A 803 52.24 57.98 -15.02
N THR A 804 51.44 56.95 -14.80
CA THR A 804 51.52 55.66 -15.49
C THR A 804 50.24 55.45 -16.28
N GLN A 805 50.38 55.17 -17.56
CA GLN A 805 49.28 54.70 -18.41
C GLN A 805 49.56 53.25 -18.77
N THR A 806 48.57 52.38 -18.61
CA THR A 806 48.71 50.96 -18.93
C THR A 806 47.50 50.47 -19.69
N THR A 807 47.71 50.03 -20.93
CA THR A 807 46.68 49.37 -21.73
C THR A 807 46.92 47.87 -21.72
N ILE A 808 45.99 47.11 -21.14
CA ILE A 808 46.10 45.66 -20.95
C ILE A 808 45.17 44.96 -21.92
N LEU A 809 45.71 44.06 -22.74
CA LEU A 809 44.96 43.05 -23.46
C LEU A 809 45.22 41.69 -22.82
N ARG A 810 44.17 41.06 -22.29
CA ARG A 810 44.25 39.73 -21.70
C ARG A 810 43.25 38.77 -22.35
N ILE A 811 43.71 37.55 -22.59
CA ILE A 811 42.88 36.44 -23.08
C ILE A 811 42.94 35.34 -22.03
N ASP A 812 41.77 34.91 -21.55
CA ASP A 812 41.61 33.81 -20.60
C ASP A 812 40.92 32.63 -21.32
N THR A 813 41.46 31.42 -21.17
CA THR A 813 40.94 30.20 -21.83
C THR A 813 41.02 28.99 -20.90
N PRO A 814 40.04 28.08 -20.93
CA PRO A 814 40.18 26.79 -20.24
C PRO A 814 41.36 26.01 -20.81
N LEU A 815 42.18 25.42 -19.93
CA LEU A 815 43.28 24.53 -20.30
C LEU A 815 43.47 23.46 -19.22
N ALA A 816 43.41 22.19 -19.63
CA ALA A 816 43.37 21.04 -18.72
C ALA A 816 42.26 21.23 -17.66
N GLN A 817 42.58 21.09 -16.37
CA GLN A 817 41.64 21.28 -15.27
C GLN A 817 41.56 22.73 -14.74
N GLY A 818 42.23 23.69 -15.37
CA GLY A 818 42.35 25.08 -14.91
C GLY A 818 42.06 26.10 -16.02
N GLN A 819 42.51 27.33 -15.82
CA GLN A 819 42.45 28.42 -16.79
C GLN A 819 43.86 28.92 -17.10
N ALA A 820 44.19 29.02 -18.38
CA ALA A 820 45.37 29.70 -18.87
C ALA A 820 45.05 31.14 -19.23
N PHE A 821 46.00 32.03 -19.08
CA PHE A 821 45.91 33.40 -19.56
C PHE A 821 47.17 33.83 -20.32
N VAL A 822 46.97 34.72 -21.28
CA VAL A 822 48.03 35.50 -21.92
C VAL A 822 47.68 36.97 -21.79
N GLN A 823 48.64 37.79 -21.37
CA GLN A 823 48.47 39.20 -21.06
C GLN A 823 49.57 40.01 -21.75
N ALA A 824 49.17 40.99 -22.54
CA ALA A 824 50.05 41.98 -23.14
C ALA A 824 49.70 43.35 -22.56
N GLU A 825 50.71 44.11 -22.15
CA GLU A 825 50.50 45.43 -21.57
C GLU A 825 51.37 46.45 -22.30
N ASP A 826 50.76 47.51 -22.81
CA ASP A 826 51.47 48.70 -23.25
C ASP A 826 51.57 49.65 -22.05
N VAL A 827 52.80 49.84 -21.55
CA VAL A 827 53.09 50.62 -20.34
C VAL A 827 53.81 51.89 -20.74
N GLN A 828 53.25 53.04 -20.38
CA GLN A 828 53.87 54.35 -20.51
C GLN A 828 54.08 54.97 -19.12
N LEU A 829 55.32 55.37 -18.85
CA LEU A 829 55.73 56.05 -17.63
C LEU A 829 56.21 57.46 -18.01
N ASP A 830 55.55 58.47 -17.47
CA ASP A 830 55.95 59.86 -17.64
C ASP A 830 56.26 60.46 -16.26
N VAL A 831 57.43 61.09 -16.12
CA VAL A 831 57.80 61.85 -14.92
C VAL A 831 58.02 63.32 -15.24
N SER A 832 57.90 64.19 -14.23
CA SER A 832 58.22 65.61 -14.35
C SER A 832 59.70 65.85 -14.71
N SER A 833 60.05 67.05 -15.15
CA SER A 833 61.45 67.41 -15.41
C SER A 833 62.21 67.65 -14.11
N PHE A 834 63.41 67.10 -13.96
CA PHE A 834 64.32 67.42 -12.85
C PHE A 834 65.19 68.64 -13.17
N ALA A 835 65.50 69.44 -12.15
CA ALA A 835 66.45 70.55 -12.20
C ALA A 835 67.90 70.04 -12.19
N SER A 836 68.84 70.85 -12.69
CA SER A 836 70.24 70.45 -12.87
C SER A 836 70.96 70.00 -11.58
N ASN A 837 70.48 70.40 -10.41
CA ASN A 837 71.05 70.12 -9.09
C ASN A 837 70.18 69.18 -8.23
N ASP A 838 69.16 68.53 -8.80
CA ASP A 838 68.33 67.58 -8.08
C ASP A 838 69.10 66.30 -7.69
N GLN A 839 68.59 65.60 -6.66
CA GLN A 839 69.14 64.33 -6.15
C GLN A 839 68.81 63.14 -7.07
N PHE A 840 69.21 63.25 -8.33
CA PHE A 840 69.07 62.21 -9.35
C PHE A 840 70.43 61.81 -9.89
N GLY A 841 70.73 60.51 -9.96
CA GLY A 841 72.06 60.03 -10.33
C GLY A 841 73.15 60.70 -9.48
N LEU A 842 74.20 61.22 -10.12
CA LEU A 842 75.28 61.99 -9.48
C LEU A 842 75.09 63.52 -9.56
N CYS A 843 73.94 64.01 -10.05
CA CYS A 843 73.79 65.42 -10.43
C CYS A 843 73.96 66.43 -9.29
N ALA A 844 73.49 66.09 -8.09
CA ALA A 844 73.62 66.95 -6.90
C ALA A 844 75.06 67.17 -6.43
N VAL A 845 76.01 66.30 -6.84
CA VAL A 845 77.43 66.37 -6.42
C VAL A 845 78.37 66.89 -7.52
N VAL A 846 77.86 67.16 -8.72
CA VAL A 846 78.65 67.73 -9.83
C VAL A 846 78.69 69.25 -9.76
N GLN A 847 79.88 69.84 -9.88
CA GLN A 847 80.04 71.29 -9.99
C GLN A 847 79.35 71.82 -11.25
N GLY A 848 78.32 72.67 -11.07
CA GLY A 848 77.50 73.20 -12.17
C GLY A 848 76.27 72.34 -12.52
N GLY A 849 76.09 71.19 -11.86
CA GLY A 849 74.96 70.28 -12.06
C GLY A 849 74.99 69.49 -13.38
N CYS A 850 73.88 68.81 -13.68
CA CYS A 850 73.64 68.06 -14.91
C CYS A 850 72.72 68.80 -15.90
N ALA A 851 72.60 68.26 -17.11
CA ALA A 851 71.53 68.66 -18.03
C ALA A 851 70.15 68.26 -17.47
N SER A 852 69.26 69.24 -17.28
CA SER A 852 67.85 69.02 -16.91
C SER A 852 67.05 68.44 -18.07
N GLY A 853 66.14 67.51 -17.81
CA GLY A 853 65.24 66.97 -18.83
C GLY A 853 64.06 66.21 -18.23
N ALA A 854 62.97 66.10 -19.00
CA ALA A 854 61.90 65.16 -18.70
C ALA A 854 62.34 63.74 -19.09
N GLN A 855 62.00 62.76 -18.26
CA GLN A 855 62.18 61.34 -18.58
C GLN A 855 60.80 60.74 -18.87
N SER A 856 60.71 59.99 -19.97
CA SER A 856 59.52 59.20 -20.30
C SER A 856 59.98 57.90 -20.93
N VAL A 857 59.33 56.80 -20.56
CA VAL A 857 59.61 55.49 -21.17
C VAL A 857 58.30 54.78 -21.46
N SER A 858 58.21 54.20 -22.65
CA SER A 858 57.08 53.38 -23.07
C SER A 858 57.58 52.04 -23.60
N GLY A 859 56.85 50.97 -23.35
CA GLY A 859 57.16 49.68 -23.95
C GLY A 859 56.13 48.60 -23.62
N THR A 860 56.31 47.45 -24.26
CA THR A 860 55.34 46.35 -24.17
C THR A 860 55.81 45.24 -23.24
N LEU A 861 55.00 44.94 -22.23
CA LEU A 861 55.15 43.78 -21.36
C LEU A 861 54.37 42.60 -21.94
N LEU A 862 54.94 41.39 -21.82
CA LEU A 862 54.24 40.14 -22.12
C LEU A 862 54.31 39.21 -20.91
N GLY A 863 53.16 38.66 -20.54
CA GLY A 863 53.01 37.68 -19.47
C GLY A 863 52.07 36.55 -19.87
N MET A 864 52.30 35.37 -19.34
CA MET A 864 51.39 34.23 -19.47
C MET A 864 51.35 33.45 -18.16
N GLY A 865 50.26 32.76 -17.92
CA GLY A 865 50.13 31.94 -16.74
C GLY A 865 49.00 30.93 -16.83
N TRP A 866 48.88 30.15 -15.78
CA TRP A 866 47.84 29.15 -15.62
C TRP A 866 47.50 28.99 -14.14
N HIS A 867 46.23 28.78 -13.82
CA HIS A 867 45.79 28.48 -12.47
C HIS A 867 44.65 27.46 -12.41
N ASP A 868 44.62 26.66 -11.35
CA ASP A 868 43.49 25.87 -10.89
C ASP A 868 43.23 26.14 -9.41
N ASP A 869 42.43 25.30 -8.76
CA ASP A 869 42.05 25.48 -7.35
C ASP A 869 43.24 25.31 -6.38
N LYS A 870 44.33 24.67 -6.81
CA LYS A 870 45.50 24.36 -5.96
C LYS A 870 46.76 25.10 -6.38
N TRP A 871 46.98 25.23 -7.67
CA TRP A 871 48.23 25.75 -8.21
C TRP A 871 47.98 26.98 -9.09
N ALA A 872 48.87 27.95 -9.01
CA ALA A 872 48.97 29.02 -9.99
C ALA A 872 50.43 29.24 -10.37
N PHE A 873 50.68 29.43 -11.66
CA PHE A 873 51.99 29.70 -12.22
C PHE A 873 51.89 30.86 -13.22
N ASP A 874 52.86 31.74 -13.21
CA ASP A 874 52.96 32.78 -14.22
C ASP A 874 54.41 33.17 -14.49
N VAL A 875 54.66 33.60 -15.72
CA VAL A 875 55.96 34.09 -16.19
C VAL A 875 55.75 35.22 -17.19
N GLY A 876 56.59 36.24 -17.08
CA GLY A 876 56.56 37.36 -18.00
C GLY A 876 57.87 38.13 -17.98
N HIS A 877 57.93 39.16 -18.82
CA HIS A 877 59.10 39.99 -18.99
C HIS A 877 58.68 41.45 -19.01
N THR A 878 59.31 42.28 -18.18
CA THR A 878 59.08 43.74 -18.23
C THR A 878 59.46 44.28 -19.61
N PRO A 879 58.97 45.46 -20.03
CA PRO A 879 59.26 45.98 -21.35
C PRO A 879 60.75 45.96 -21.70
N GLN A 880 61.08 45.55 -22.93
CA GLN A 880 62.46 45.46 -23.39
C GLN A 880 63.08 46.85 -23.58
N GLU A 881 62.23 47.86 -23.77
CA GLU A 881 62.54 49.27 -23.91
C GLU A 881 62.94 49.93 -22.57
N PHE A 882 62.63 49.29 -21.44
CA PHE A 882 63.07 49.77 -20.14
C PHE A 882 64.60 49.76 -20.05
N THR A 883 65.17 50.73 -19.34
CA THR A 883 66.62 50.83 -19.13
C THR A 883 67.20 49.55 -18.54
N VAL A 884 66.44 48.95 -17.61
CA VAL A 884 66.72 47.70 -16.91
C VAL A 884 65.48 46.81 -17.03
N SER A 885 65.52 45.82 -17.93
CA SER A 885 64.45 44.84 -18.10
C SER A 885 64.69 43.57 -17.28
N ASN A 886 63.60 42.90 -16.87
CA ASN A 886 63.62 41.76 -15.96
C ASN A 886 62.62 40.68 -16.38
N TRP A 887 63.03 39.41 -16.24
CA TRP A 887 62.10 38.29 -16.14
C TRP A 887 61.46 38.28 -14.75
N VAL A 888 60.14 38.14 -14.71
CA VAL A 888 59.31 38.16 -13.51
C VAL A 888 58.31 37.01 -13.57
N GLY A 889 57.72 36.65 -12.43
CA GLY A 889 56.80 35.52 -12.36
C GLY A 889 56.54 35.04 -10.94
N GLY A 890 55.69 34.02 -10.81
CA GLY A 890 55.32 33.46 -9.52
C GLY A 890 54.81 32.03 -9.60
N VAL A 891 54.93 31.34 -8.46
CA VAL A 891 54.29 30.05 -8.20
C VAL A 891 53.54 30.14 -6.89
N THR A 892 52.27 29.76 -6.91
CA THR A 892 51.41 29.74 -5.74
C THR A 892 50.83 28.34 -5.54
N TYR A 893 50.83 27.89 -4.29
CA TYR A 893 50.15 26.67 -3.85
C TYR A 893 49.11 27.03 -2.78
N SER A 894 47.86 26.60 -2.97
CA SER A 894 46.76 26.78 -2.04
C SER A 894 46.27 25.43 -1.51
N GLY A 895 45.87 25.40 -0.26
CA GLY A 895 45.27 24.23 0.37
C GLY A 895 44.65 24.59 1.73
N ASP A 896 44.05 23.59 2.35
CA ASP A 896 43.36 23.73 3.63
C ASP A 896 44.00 22.77 4.64
N TRP A 897 44.23 23.26 5.85
CA TRP A 897 44.64 22.48 7.00
C TRP A 897 43.55 22.59 8.07
N ASP A 898 42.70 21.56 8.13
CA ASP A 898 41.49 21.54 8.94
C ASP A 898 40.55 22.72 8.57
N ASP A 899 40.35 23.67 9.47
CA ASP A 899 39.56 24.89 9.33
C ASP A 899 40.38 26.12 8.89
N ILE A 900 41.69 25.95 8.60
CA ILE A 900 42.60 27.02 8.21
C ILE A 900 43.05 26.85 6.75
N GLY A 901 42.56 27.72 5.88
CA GLY A 901 43.08 27.87 4.52
C GLY A 901 44.46 28.51 4.52
N TYR A 902 45.38 28.02 3.69
CA TYR A 902 46.71 28.59 3.49
C TYR A 902 47.04 28.79 2.01
N ARG A 903 47.83 29.82 1.72
CA ARG A 903 48.37 30.12 0.39
C ARG A 903 49.86 30.44 0.50
N LEU A 904 50.69 29.64 -0.15
CA LEU A 904 52.13 29.85 -0.21
C LEU A 904 52.52 30.32 -1.61
N THR A 905 53.10 31.51 -1.69
CA THR A 905 53.54 32.11 -2.95
C THR A 905 55.04 32.34 -2.92
N ALA A 906 55.75 31.89 -3.96
CA ALA A 906 57.12 32.26 -4.27
C ALA A 906 57.12 33.11 -5.54
N SER A 907 57.66 34.32 -5.51
CA SER A 907 57.59 35.22 -6.66
C SER A 907 58.81 36.12 -6.82
N ARG A 908 58.98 36.58 -8.07
CA ARG A 908 59.82 37.71 -8.45
C ARG A 908 58.94 38.73 -9.14
N ARG A 909 58.75 39.91 -8.53
CA ARG A 909 57.91 41.00 -9.04
C ARG A 909 58.70 42.31 -9.14
N PRO A 910 58.44 43.17 -10.12
CA PRO A 910 59.08 44.48 -10.20
C PRO A 910 58.50 45.43 -9.14
N LEU A 911 59.29 46.42 -8.70
CA LEU A 911 58.77 47.52 -7.86
C LEU A 911 58.31 48.68 -8.74
N THR A 912 57.01 48.97 -8.73
CA THR A 912 56.35 49.96 -9.60
C THR A 912 56.26 51.37 -8.99
N ASN A 913 57.01 51.64 -7.91
CA ASN A 913 56.90 52.87 -7.11
C ASN A 913 57.38 54.14 -7.82
N SER A 914 58.41 54.05 -8.66
CA SER A 914 58.99 55.15 -9.43
C SER A 914 59.53 54.67 -10.78
N LEU A 915 59.91 55.62 -11.65
CA LEU A 915 60.58 55.28 -12.91
C LEU A 915 61.89 54.51 -12.65
N VAL A 916 62.68 54.93 -11.65
CA VAL A 916 63.94 54.26 -11.28
C VAL A 916 63.68 52.84 -10.78
N SER A 917 62.69 52.65 -9.89
CA SER A 917 62.43 51.33 -9.33
C SER A 917 61.85 50.38 -10.39
N TYR A 918 61.03 50.88 -11.32
CA TYR A 918 60.32 50.03 -12.28
C TYR A 918 61.09 49.79 -13.58
N ALA A 919 61.45 50.87 -14.28
CA ALA A 919 62.11 50.81 -15.58
C ALA A 919 63.63 50.97 -15.52
N GLY A 920 64.13 51.53 -14.42
CA GLY A 920 65.52 51.95 -14.30
C GLY A 920 65.82 53.23 -15.06
N ALA A 921 66.93 53.85 -14.70
CA ALA A 921 67.38 55.13 -15.24
C ALA A 921 68.86 55.08 -15.62
N VAL A 922 69.29 56.09 -16.39
CA VAL A 922 70.70 56.28 -16.76
C VAL A 922 71.22 57.50 -16.02
N ASP A 923 72.32 57.34 -15.28
CA ASP A 923 73.01 58.45 -14.64
C ASP A 923 73.53 59.44 -15.71
N PRO A 924 73.12 60.72 -15.71
CA PRO A 924 73.50 61.69 -16.75
C PRO A 924 74.99 62.02 -16.79
N VAL A 925 75.73 61.71 -15.71
CA VAL A 925 77.14 62.07 -15.54
C VAL A 925 78.05 60.95 -16.07
N THR A 926 77.82 59.71 -15.62
CA THR A 926 78.66 58.55 -15.96
C THR A 926 78.10 57.70 -17.09
N GLY A 927 76.83 57.85 -17.46
CA GLY A 927 76.13 56.95 -18.37
C GLY A 927 75.78 55.58 -17.76
N THR A 928 75.96 55.43 -16.45
CA THR A 928 75.70 54.17 -15.73
C THR A 928 74.20 53.90 -15.64
N ARG A 929 73.77 52.71 -16.06
CA ARG A 929 72.39 52.22 -15.88
C ARG A 929 72.17 51.77 -14.44
N PHE A 930 71.07 52.20 -13.80
CA PHE A 930 70.73 51.77 -12.45
C PHE A 930 69.20 51.67 -12.22
N GLY A 931 68.78 50.95 -11.18
CA GLY A 931 67.35 50.75 -10.86
C GLY A 931 66.81 49.40 -11.33
N GLY A 932 65.56 49.36 -11.81
CA GLY A 932 64.88 48.13 -12.24
C GLY A 932 64.81 47.08 -11.13
N VAL A 933 64.33 47.51 -9.96
CA VAL A 933 64.35 46.74 -8.71
C VAL A 933 63.26 45.68 -8.73
N THR A 934 63.63 44.46 -8.37
CA THR A 934 62.71 43.34 -8.21
C THR A 934 62.64 42.90 -6.75
N ALA A 935 61.43 42.59 -6.28
CA ALA A 935 61.16 41.92 -5.03
C ALA A 935 61.10 40.40 -5.26
N ASN A 936 62.01 39.67 -4.65
CA ASN A 936 62.18 38.24 -4.80
C ASN A 936 61.92 37.58 -3.45
N GLY A 937 60.96 36.66 -3.32
CA GLY A 937 60.73 36.06 -2.02
C GLY A 937 59.44 35.28 -1.89
N PHE A 938 59.02 35.14 -0.63
CA PHE A 938 57.88 34.30 -0.25
C PHE A 938 56.81 35.10 0.48
N THR A 939 55.56 34.70 0.26
CA THR A 939 54.38 35.16 0.98
C THR A 939 53.58 33.97 1.47
N LEU A 940 53.20 33.97 2.75
CA LEU A 940 52.27 33.02 3.36
C LEU A 940 50.98 33.78 3.71
N GLY A 941 49.88 33.41 3.06
CA GLY A 941 48.53 33.80 3.44
C GLY A 941 47.89 32.71 4.31
N LEU A 942 47.17 33.13 5.35
CA LEU A 942 46.36 32.27 6.21
C LEU A 942 44.96 32.86 6.32
N SER A 943 43.93 32.02 6.33
CA SER A 943 42.54 32.43 6.51
C SER A 943 41.76 31.39 7.29
N HIS A 944 40.99 31.83 8.27
CA HIS A 944 40.00 31.01 8.97
C HIS A 944 38.64 31.67 8.78
N ASP A 945 37.79 31.01 8.00
CA ASP A 945 36.46 31.48 7.61
C ASP A 945 35.53 30.28 7.40
N GLU A 946 34.68 30.01 8.38
CA GLU A 946 33.70 28.90 8.35
C GLU A 946 32.37 29.30 7.67
N GLY A 947 32.31 30.45 6.98
CA GLY A 947 31.11 30.93 6.31
C GLY A 947 30.06 31.54 7.25
N GLY A 948 30.43 31.79 8.51
CA GLY A 948 29.59 32.39 9.56
C GLY A 948 29.44 33.91 9.45
N LYS A 949 29.39 34.62 10.58
CA LYS A 949 29.22 36.08 10.61
C LYS A 949 30.53 36.85 10.41
N ASP A 950 31.67 36.20 10.57
CA ASP A 950 32.99 36.82 10.55
C ASP A 950 34.06 35.88 10.02
N GLY A 951 35.29 36.40 9.92
CA GLY A 951 36.47 35.64 9.56
C GLY A 951 37.75 36.42 9.90
N VAL A 952 38.85 35.69 9.98
CA VAL A 952 40.19 36.24 10.23
C VAL A 952 41.17 35.81 9.16
N TRP A 953 42.11 36.69 8.85
CA TRP A 953 43.15 36.42 7.87
C TRP A 953 44.48 37.02 8.30
N ALA A 954 45.57 36.44 7.82
CA ALA A 954 46.92 36.95 8.00
C ALA A 954 47.74 36.79 6.71
N SER A 955 48.69 37.68 6.50
CA SER A 955 49.66 37.62 5.40
C SER A 955 51.04 37.96 5.92
N LEU A 956 51.98 37.03 5.78
CA LEU A 956 53.37 37.16 6.20
C LEU A 956 54.27 37.09 4.98
N SER A 957 55.20 38.02 4.82
CA SER A 957 56.10 38.01 3.65
C SER A 957 57.53 38.41 4.00
N SER A 958 58.48 37.85 3.24
CA SER A 958 59.90 38.20 3.28
C SER A 958 60.45 38.20 1.87
N HIS A 959 60.98 39.36 1.43
CA HIS A 959 61.49 39.57 0.09
C HIS A 959 62.87 40.22 0.10
N TRP A 960 63.74 39.78 -0.80
CA TRP A 960 65.00 40.46 -1.15
C TRP A 960 64.76 41.39 -2.33
N LEU A 961 65.22 42.63 -2.18
CA LEU A 961 65.08 43.68 -3.19
C LEU A 961 66.43 43.85 -3.88
N VAL A 962 66.44 43.59 -5.19
CA VAL A 962 67.67 43.58 -6.01
C VAL A 962 67.41 44.34 -7.29
N GLY A 963 68.34 45.23 -7.66
CA GLY A 963 68.30 46.01 -8.89
C GLY A 963 69.69 46.17 -9.49
N GLN A 964 69.76 46.63 -10.74
CA GLN A 964 71.04 46.91 -11.40
C GLN A 964 71.68 48.14 -10.77
N ASN A 965 72.94 48.03 -10.32
CA ASN A 965 73.65 49.13 -9.64
C ASN A 965 72.89 49.75 -8.45
N VAL A 966 71.98 48.99 -7.82
CA VAL A 966 71.28 49.37 -6.58
C VAL A 966 71.87 48.59 -5.41
N GLU A 967 71.92 49.19 -4.23
CA GLU A 967 72.30 48.50 -2.99
C GLU A 967 71.25 47.45 -2.60
N ASN A 968 71.67 46.26 -2.18
CA ASN A 968 70.73 45.19 -1.81
C ASN A 968 69.97 45.55 -0.53
N ASN A 969 68.68 45.21 -0.50
CA ASN A 969 67.79 45.46 0.64
C ASN A 969 66.91 44.23 0.94
N GLN A 970 66.32 44.17 2.13
CA GLN A 970 65.36 43.15 2.52
C GLN A 970 64.09 43.83 3.03
N ARG A 971 62.91 43.31 2.65
CA ARG A 971 61.61 43.73 3.16
C ARG A 971 60.93 42.57 3.88
N ARG A 972 60.45 42.82 5.09
CA ARG A 972 59.58 41.91 5.85
C ARG A 972 58.26 42.60 6.15
N SER A 973 57.15 41.93 5.88
CA SER A 973 55.82 42.48 6.15
C SER A 973 54.94 41.47 6.85
N ALA A 974 54.11 41.93 7.76
CA ALA A 974 53.09 41.15 8.44
C ALA A 974 51.79 41.94 8.44
N MET A 975 50.73 41.35 7.92
CA MET A 975 49.39 41.93 7.91
C MET A 975 48.43 40.94 8.56
N GLY A 976 47.44 41.46 9.27
CA GLY A 976 46.38 40.66 9.86
C GLY A 976 45.10 41.44 9.92
N GLY A 977 43.97 40.76 9.70
CA GLY A 977 42.68 41.41 9.74
C GLY A 977 41.56 40.52 10.26
N TYR A 978 40.59 41.16 10.88
CA TYR A 978 39.30 40.60 11.23
C TYR A 978 38.23 41.32 10.41
N TYR A 979 37.26 40.58 9.88
CA TYR A 979 36.11 41.19 9.21
C TYR A 979 34.80 40.57 9.70
N TYR A 980 33.76 41.39 9.70
CA TYR A 980 32.40 41.06 10.10
C TYR A 980 31.43 41.34 8.94
N ARG A 981 30.51 40.42 8.69
CA ARG A 981 29.48 40.48 7.66
C ARG A 981 28.21 41.11 8.22
N LEU A 982 28.00 42.38 7.93
CA LEU A 982 26.79 43.13 8.31
C LEU A 982 25.59 42.71 7.45
N VAL A 983 25.83 42.48 6.16
CA VAL A 983 24.84 41.97 5.20
C VAL A 983 25.54 40.94 4.32
N GLU A 984 24.94 39.77 4.17
CA GLU A 984 25.42 38.71 3.28
C GLU A 984 24.20 38.09 2.58
N ARG A 985 23.88 38.59 1.39
CA ARG A 985 22.80 38.15 0.51
C ARG A 985 23.36 37.78 -0.85
N ALA A 986 22.55 37.12 -1.68
CA ALA A 986 22.92 36.70 -3.04
C ALA A 986 23.41 37.87 -3.92
N ASP A 987 22.83 39.06 -3.75
CA ASP A 987 23.10 40.24 -4.59
C ASP A 987 23.59 41.46 -3.81
N GLU A 988 23.87 41.32 -2.51
CA GLU A 988 24.28 42.42 -1.64
C GLU A 988 25.21 41.92 -0.53
N ARG A 989 26.38 42.56 -0.40
CA ARG A 989 27.37 42.26 0.66
C ARG A 989 27.82 43.55 1.32
N VAL A 990 27.74 43.59 2.65
CA VAL A 990 28.27 44.69 3.46
C VAL A 990 29.18 44.09 4.53
N ARG A 991 30.45 44.45 4.49
CA ARG A 991 31.47 43.96 5.42
C ARG A 991 32.22 45.13 6.03
N THR A 992 32.60 45.00 7.29
CA THR A 992 33.50 45.95 7.96
C THR A 992 34.52 45.18 8.78
N GLY A 993 35.63 45.80 9.14
CA GLY A 993 36.68 45.08 9.86
C GLY A 993 37.75 45.97 10.46
N LEU A 994 38.82 45.31 10.90
CA LEU A 994 40.03 45.94 11.38
C LEU A 994 41.21 45.28 10.68
N THR A 995 42.10 46.09 10.12
CA THR A 995 43.34 45.64 9.48
C THR A 995 44.53 46.26 10.18
N LEU A 996 45.50 45.41 10.56
CA LEU A 996 46.79 45.76 11.12
C LEU A 996 47.88 45.43 10.10
N MET A 997 48.83 46.33 9.91
CA MET A 997 49.97 46.11 9.02
C MET A 997 51.25 46.56 9.69
N TYR A 998 52.27 45.72 9.56
CA TYR A 998 53.68 46.01 9.83
C TYR A 998 54.48 45.80 8.56
N MET A 999 55.41 46.71 8.30
CA MET A 999 56.39 46.58 7.23
C MET A 999 57.74 47.14 7.70
N GLY A 1000 58.83 46.44 7.41
CA GLY A 1000 60.18 46.87 7.78
C GLY A 1000 61.18 46.53 6.70
N TYR A 1001 62.13 47.46 6.49
CA TYR A 1001 63.22 47.35 5.54
C TYR A 1001 64.57 47.44 6.24
N ASP A 1002 65.60 46.79 5.70
CA ASP A 1002 66.95 46.87 6.28
C ASP A 1002 67.57 48.26 6.05
N LYS A 1003 67.36 48.84 4.87
CA LYS A 1003 67.94 50.14 4.44
C LYS A 1003 66.86 51.06 3.85
N ASP A 1004 67.02 52.37 4.05
CA ASP A 1004 66.20 53.38 3.38
C ASP A 1004 66.86 53.69 2.04
N LEU A 1005 66.28 53.12 0.98
CA LEU A 1005 66.71 53.32 -0.41
C LEU A 1005 65.66 54.09 -1.23
N SER A 1006 64.97 55.04 -0.59
CA SER A 1006 63.89 55.83 -1.18
C SER A 1006 64.34 56.92 -2.16
N GLU A 1007 65.61 57.29 -2.13
CA GLU A 1007 66.17 58.34 -2.98
C GLU A 1007 66.45 57.87 -4.43
N SER A 1008 66.75 58.81 -5.32
CA SER A 1008 66.96 58.56 -6.76
C SER A 1008 68.41 58.77 -7.23
N THR A 1009 69.36 58.89 -6.31
CA THR A 1009 70.79 58.98 -6.58
C THR A 1009 71.39 57.63 -7.00
N LEU A 1010 72.57 57.65 -7.62
CA LEU A 1010 73.24 56.43 -8.07
C LEU A 1010 73.54 55.50 -6.86
N GLY A 1011 73.15 54.22 -6.96
CA GLY A 1011 73.22 53.27 -5.85
C GLY A 1011 71.90 53.09 -5.08
N GLN A 1012 70.98 54.04 -5.18
CA GLN A 1012 69.65 53.99 -4.57
C GLN A 1012 68.62 53.29 -5.46
N GLY A 1013 67.42 53.05 -4.91
CA GLY A 1013 66.36 52.29 -5.59
C GLY A 1013 65.09 53.07 -5.95
N GLY A 1014 64.91 54.29 -5.44
CA GLY A 1014 63.72 55.10 -5.72
C GLY A 1014 62.40 54.47 -5.24
N TYR A 1015 62.41 53.68 -4.15
CA TYR A 1015 61.21 53.03 -3.62
C TYR A 1015 61.06 53.22 -2.11
N TYR A 1016 59.81 53.34 -1.65
CA TYR A 1016 59.52 53.50 -0.22
C TYR A 1016 60.03 52.32 0.60
N SER A 1017 60.90 52.61 1.56
CA SER A 1017 61.63 51.61 2.33
C SER A 1017 61.91 52.02 3.79
N PRO A 1018 60.87 52.32 4.58
CA PRO A 1018 61.06 52.67 5.98
C PRO A 1018 61.56 51.48 6.79
N GLN A 1019 62.46 51.71 7.75
CA GLN A 1019 62.91 50.66 8.67
C GLN A 1019 61.76 50.12 9.51
N GLN A 1020 60.80 50.98 9.87
CA GLN A 1020 59.61 50.59 10.62
C GLN A 1020 58.39 51.32 10.09
N TYR A 1021 57.36 50.58 9.74
CA TYR A 1021 56.05 51.09 9.36
C TYR A 1021 54.96 50.29 10.06
N TYR A 1022 54.04 50.99 10.71
CA TYR A 1022 52.86 50.40 11.33
C TYR A 1022 51.61 51.12 10.82
N SER A 1023 50.55 50.39 10.54
CA SER A 1023 49.24 51.00 10.31
C SER A 1023 48.09 50.18 10.88
N VAL A 1024 47.04 50.91 11.27
CA VAL A 1024 45.76 50.37 11.73
C VAL A 1024 44.68 51.05 10.90
N SER A 1025 43.79 50.27 10.28
CA SER A 1025 42.72 50.80 9.44
C SER A 1025 41.41 50.04 9.62
N VAL A 1026 40.29 50.74 9.40
CA VAL A 1026 38.94 50.19 9.49
C VAL A 1026 38.31 50.26 8.09
N PRO A 1027 38.31 49.15 7.33
CA PRO A 1027 37.62 49.08 6.05
C PRO A 1027 36.11 48.89 6.21
N VAL A 1028 35.35 49.46 5.27
CA VAL A 1028 33.92 49.22 5.02
C VAL A 1028 33.76 48.95 3.53
N ASN A 1029 33.27 47.76 3.22
CA ASN A 1029 33.12 47.25 1.86
C ASN A 1029 31.63 47.04 1.59
N PHE A 1030 31.12 47.73 0.59
CA PHE A 1030 29.75 47.58 0.08
C PHE A 1030 29.82 47.05 -1.35
N ALA A 1031 29.23 45.88 -1.60
CA ALA A 1031 29.10 45.31 -2.93
C ALA A 1031 27.63 45.04 -3.22
N TRP A 1032 27.17 45.38 -4.42
CA TRP A 1032 25.80 45.16 -4.83
C TRP A 1032 25.73 44.80 -6.31
N ARG A 1033 24.79 43.94 -6.70
CA ARG A 1033 24.52 43.65 -8.11
C ARG A 1033 23.03 43.49 -8.42
N ASN A 1034 22.71 43.53 -9.70
CA ASN A 1034 21.44 43.05 -10.23
C ASN A 1034 21.69 42.33 -11.57
N ALA A 1035 20.63 42.11 -12.35
CA ALA A 1035 20.71 41.42 -13.64
C ALA A 1035 21.75 42.00 -14.62
N ASN A 1036 22.02 43.31 -14.59
CA ASN A 1036 22.86 43.98 -15.58
C ASN A 1036 23.90 44.94 -15.00
N TRP A 1037 23.94 45.13 -13.69
CA TRP A 1037 24.87 46.02 -13.00
C TRP A 1037 25.54 45.32 -11.84
N SER A 1038 26.82 45.59 -11.62
CA SER A 1038 27.51 45.29 -10.37
C SER A 1038 28.30 46.51 -9.93
N ALA A 1039 28.27 46.83 -8.64
CA ALA A 1039 28.93 47.97 -8.04
C ALA A 1039 29.69 47.53 -6.80
N PHE A 1040 30.85 48.14 -6.59
CA PHE A 1040 31.67 47.94 -5.41
C PHE A 1040 32.15 49.30 -4.89
N LEU A 1041 31.94 49.55 -3.61
CA LEU A 1041 32.44 50.71 -2.90
C LEU A 1041 33.23 50.21 -1.68
N GLU A 1042 34.53 50.47 -1.68
CA GLU A 1042 35.38 50.28 -0.52
C GLU A 1042 35.78 51.65 0.03
N SER A 1043 35.67 51.81 1.34
CA SER A 1043 36.22 52.95 2.06
C SER A 1043 37.01 52.44 3.26
N SER A 1044 38.20 52.99 3.47
CA SER A 1044 39.03 52.64 4.61
C SER A 1044 39.67 53.91 5.16
N ALA A 1045 39.61 54.08 6.47
CA ALA A 1045 40.29 55.14 7.18
C ALA A 1045 41.17 54.52 8.26
N GLY A 1046 42.36 55.07 8.44
CA GLY A 1046 43.33 54.53 9.36
C GLY A 1046 44.37 55.53 9.80
N TRP A 1047 45.24 55.07 10.69
CA TRP A 1047 46.39 55.81 11.18
C TRP A 1047 47.66 55.00 10.88
N SER A 1048 48.74 55.69 10.54
CA SER A 1048 50.04 55.09 10.26
C SER A 1048 51.17 55.84 10.93
N PHE A 1049 52.23 55.12 11.26
CA PHE A 1049 53.51 55.64 11.74
C PHE A 1049 54.64 55.05 10.90
N ALA A 1050 55.59 55.89 10.47
CA ALA A 1050 56.79 55.49 9.75
C ALA A 1050 58.03 56.06 10.42
N LYS A 1051 59.12 55.28 10.42
CA LYS A 1051 60.44 55.70 10.88
C LYS A 1051 61.50 55.28 9.87
N THR A 1052 62.31 56.24 9.46
CA THR A 1052 63.52 56.03 8.66
C THR A 1052 64.77 56.34 9.47
N SER A 1053 65.82 55.53 9.29
CA SER A 1053 67.16 55.79 9.81
C SER A 1053 67.94 56.69 8.85
N ALA A 1054 69.02 57.31 9.33
CA ALA A 1054 69.96 57.99 8.42
C ALA A 1054 70.55 56.99 7.42
N SER A 1055 70.75 57.43 6.17
CA SER A 1055 71.28 56.61 5.09
C SER A 1055 72.24 57.39 4.20
N ASP A 1056 73.17 56.70 3.57
CA ASP A 1056 74.08 57.28 2.58
C ASP A 1056 73.31 57.56 1.29
N LEU A 1057 73.46 58.76 0.72
CA LEU A 1057 72.87 59.11 -0.58
C LEU A 1057 73.51 58.32 -1.72
N TYR A 1058 74.79 57.94 -1.59
CA TYR A 1058 75.54 57.17 -2.57
C TYR A 1058 76.06 55.88 -1.92
N PRO A 1059 75.20 54.88 -1.65
CA PRO A 1059 75.54 53.74 -0.80
C PRO A 1059 76.64 52.83 -1.36
N LYS A 1060 76.94 52.90 -2.67
CA LYS A 1060 78.03 52.17 -3.32
C LYS A 1060 79.34 52.96 -3.43
N ASP A 1061 79.28 54.28 -3.26
CA ASP A 1061 80.38 55.24 -3.40
C ASP A 1061 80.26 56.28 -2.26
N SER A 1062 80.40 55.82 -1.01
CA SER A 1062 79.95 56.55 0.18
C SER A 1062 80.94 57.58 0.71
N SER A 1063 82.14 57.68 0.13
CA SER A 1063 83.15 58.70 0.49
C SER A 1063 83.32 59.76 -0.59
N ALA A 1064 83.70 60.97 -0.19
CA ALA A 1064 84.02 62.05 -1.13
C ALA A 1064 85.12 61.64 -2.12
N SER A 1065 86.12 60.87 -1.68
CA SER A 1065 87.18 60.34 -2.54
C SER A 1065 86.68 59.36 -3.60
N ASP A 1066 85.68 58.53 -3.29
CA ASP A 1066 85.10 57.60 -4.27
C ASP A 1066 84.37 58.38 -5.36
N LEU A 1067 83.59 59.39 -4.97
CA LEU A 1067 82.89 60.28 -5.90
C LEU A 1067 83.86 61.13 -6.74
N GLU A 1068 84.93 61.67 -6.15
CA GLU A 1068 85.97 62.37 -6.91
C GLU A 1068 86.58 61.50 -8.00
N ASN A 1069 86.92 60.24 -7.67
CA ASN A 1069 87.48 59.29 -8.62
C ASN A 1069 86.49 58.93 -9.73
N LEU A 1070 85.21 58.75 -9.39
CA LEU A 1070 84.14 58.44 -10.34
C LEU A 1070 83.87 59.62 -11.28
N LEU A 1071 83.78 60.84 -10.75
CA LEU A 1071 83.56 62.06 -11.53
C LEU A 1071 84.74 62.41 -12.43
N ALA A 1072 85.98 62.22 -11.94
CA ALA A 1072 87.19 62.46 -12.73
C ALA A 1072 87.25 61.56 -13.97
N GLN A 1073 86.79 60.31 -13.87
CA GLN A 1073 86.69 59.38 -15.01
C GLN A 1073 85.69 59.84 -16.08
N SER A 1074 84.68 60.62 -15.68
CA SER A 1074 83.66 61.19 -16.57
C SER A 1074 83.92 62.64 -16.97
N GLY A 1075 85.07 63.22 -16.57
CA GLY A 1075 85.44 64.59 -16.93
C GLY A 1075 84.70 65.68 -16.14
N HIS A 1076 84.16 65.35 -14.97
CA HIS A 1076 83.44 66.26 -14.08
C HIS A 1076 84.19 66.50 -12.77
N THR A 1077 83.87 67.60 -12.08
CA THR A 1077 84.46 67.97 -10.78
C THR A 1077 83.41 67.89 -9.66
N LEU A 1078 83.85 67.45 -8.48
CA LEU A 1078 83.03 67.38 -7.27
C LEU A 1078 82.74 68.80 -6.73
N VAL A 1079 81.54 69.03 -6.19
CA VAL A 1079 81.23 70.25 -5.41
C VAL A 1079 82.07 70.34 -4.14
N ALA A 1080 82.31 71.56 -3.63
CA ALA A 1080 83.22 71.79 -2.50
C ALA A 1080 82.79 71.08 -1.20
N ASP A 1081 81.48 70.99 -0.94
CA ASP A 1081 80.90 70.36 0.26
C ASP A 1081 79.74 69.43 -0.15
N PRO A 1082 80.02 68.21 -0.67
CA PRO A 1082 78.96 67.32 -1.14
C PRO A 1082 78.13 66.80 0.03
N THR A 1083 76.81 66.78 -0.15
CA THR A 1083 75.93 66.10 0.81
C THR A 1083 75.97 64.60 0.51
N LEU A 1084 76.54 63.80 1.42
CA LEU A 1084 76.75 62.36 1.23
C LEU A 1084 75.73 61.47 1.95
N SER A 1085 74.99 62.04 2.92
CA SER A 1085 74.00 61.29 3.70
C SER A 1085 72.75 62.12 3.93
N LYS A 1086 71.63 61.42 4.16
CA LYS A 1086 70.34 61.96 4.54
C LYS A 1086 70.08 61.64 6.01
N SER A 1087 69.53 62.61 6.76
CA SER A 1087 69.09 62.38 8.14
C SER A 1087 67.84 61.51 8.19
N GLY A 1088 67.76 60.62 9.19
CA GLY A 1088 66.53 59.85 9.45
C GLY A 1088 65.35 60.75 9.84
N SER A 1089 64.13 60.24 9.63
CA SER A 1089 62.88 60.94 9.95
C SER A 1089 61.86 60.04 10.64
N ASN A 1090 60.91 60.65 11.35
CA ASN A 1090 59.72 59.98 11.86
C ASN A 1090 58.49 60.74 11.35
N SER A 1091 57.47 60.01 10.89
CA SER A 1091 56.20 60.59 10.48
C SER A 1091 55.03 59.78 11.04
N ASN A 1092 53.90 60.45 11.25
CA ASN A 1092 52.64 59.79 11.52
C ASN A 1092 51.51 60.60 10.90
N GLY A 1093 50.42 59.92 10.53
CA GLY A 1093 49.33 60.56 9.82
C GLY A 1093 48.11 59.68 9.65
N ILE A 1094 47.04 60.31 9.19
CA ILE A 1094 45.81 59.64 8.79
C ILE A 1094 46.01 59.14 7.35
N ASN A 1095 45.71 57.87 7.12
CA ASN A 1095 45.59 57.31 5.78
C ASN A 1095 44.11 57.08 5.45
N PHE A 1096 43.75 57.27 4.19
CA PHE A 1096 42.43 56.90 3.71
C PHE A 1096 42.50 56.34 2.29
N ARG A 1097 41.57 55.43 1.99
CA ARG A 1097 41.36 54.84 0.68
C ARG A 1097 39.88 54.85 0.38
N VAL A 1098 39.49 55.31 -0.80
CA VAL A 1098 38.14 55.22 -1.33
C VAL A 1098 38.22 54.63 -2.73
N GLN A 1099 37.56 53.51 -2.96
CA GLN A 1099 37.51 52.85 -4.25
C GLN A 1099 36.05 52.65 -4.66
N GLY A 1100 35.69 53.18 -5.83
CA GLY A 1100 34.39 52.93 -6.46
C GLY A 1100 34.60 52.22 -7.80
N LEU A 1101 33.99 51.05 -7.95
CA LEU A 1101 33.99 50.27 -9.18
C LEU A 1101 32.54 50.02 -9.62
N LEU A 1102 32.30 50.06 -10.93
CA LEU A 1102 31.00 49.82 -11.53
C LEU A 1102 31.19 49.02 -12.82
N GLU A 1103 30.36 48.01 -13.01
CA GLU A 1103 30.34 47.19 -14.20
C GLU A 1103 28.90 47.02 -14.70
N ARG A 1104 28.72 47.10 -16.02
CA ARG A 1104 27.43 46.94 -16.70
C ARG A 1104 27.52 45.91 -17.81
N ARG A 1105 26.58 44.96 -17.81
CA ARG A 1105 26.30 44.08 -18.95
C ARG A 1105 25.63 44.88 -20.07
N LEU A 1106 26.26 44.90 -21.25
CA LEU A 1106 25.76 45.58 -22.45
C LEU A 1106 25.00 44.62 -23.39
N SER A 1107 25.44 43.37 -23.46
CA SER A 1107 24.79 42.28 -24.20
C SER A 1107 25.06 40.94 -23.51
N ASP A 1108 24.63 39.83 -24.10
CA ASP A 1108 24.94 38.48 -23.58
C ASP A 1108 26.44 38.18 -23.57
N ASN A 1109 27.24 38.87 -24.40
CA ASN A 1109 28.68 38.61 -24.55
C ASN A 1109 29.56 39.78 -24.08
N LEU A 1110 29.03 40.99 -23.94
CA LEU A 1110 29.83 42.19 -23.72
C LEU A 1110 29.49 42.88 -22.40
N VAL A 1111 30.54 43.23 -21.68
CA VAL A 1111 30.48 43.94 -20.41
C VAL A 1111 31.43 45.16 -20.45
N LEU A 1112 30.96 46.30 -19.97
CA LEU A 1112 31.74 47.53 -19.78
C LEU A 1112 31.85 47.82 -18.29
N GLY A 1113 33.06 48.03 -17.80
CA GLY A 1113 33.30 48.46 -16.43
C GLY A 1113 34.29 49.60 -16.32
N GLY A 1114 34.35 50.17 -15.13
CA GLY A 1114 35.27 51.25 -14.82
C GLY A 1114 35.23 51.60 -13.35
N GLY A 1115 36.20 52.38 -12.91
CA GLY A 1115 36.25 52.80 -11.52
C GLY A 1115 37.40 53.71 -11.20
N VAL A 1116 37.38 54.22 -9.98
CA VAL A 1116 38.38 55.14 -9.45
C VAL A 1116 38.78 54.66 -8.06
N THR A 1117 40.08 54.59 -7.82
CA THR A 1117 40.66 54.45 -6.49
C THR A 1117 41.38 55.74 -6.16
N TRP A 1118 40.91 56.40 -5.11
CA TRP A 1118 41.58 57.53 -4.52
C TRP A 1118 42.20 57.09 -3.21
N GLN A 1119 43.52 57.22 -3.11
CA GLN A 1119 44.27 56.83 -1.92
C GLN A 1119 45.17 57.98 -1.50
N HIS A 1120 45.17 58.24 -0.19
CA HIS A 1120 46.09 59.14 0.46
C HIS A 1120 46.78 58.42 1.61
N SER A 1121 48.09 58.25 1.48
CA SER A 1121 48.96 57.70 2.50
C SER A 1121 50.39 58.17 2.24
N GLU A 1122 51.19 58.37 3.28
CA GLU A 1122 52.62 58.69 3.13
C GLU A 1122 53.43 57.57 2.42
N GLY A 1123 52.83 56.40 2.19
CA GLY A 1123 53.46 55.17 1.71
C GLY A 1123 53.46 54.88 0.20
N TYR A 1124 53.49 55.89 -0.68
CA TYR A 1124 53.85 55.75 -2.10
C TYR A 1124 52.91 54.93 -3.01
N ALA A 1125 51.66 54.64 -2.62
CA ALA A 1125 50.69 54.00 -3.51
C ALA A 1125 49.98 55.03 -4.42
N PRO A 1126 49.87 54.80 -5.74
CA PRO A 1126 49.23 55.74 -6.65
C PRO A 1126 47.69 55.71 -6.54
N SER A 1127 47.06 56.85 -6.82
CA SER A 1127 45.62 56.86 -7.16
C SER A 1127 45.44 56.40 -8.60
N ARG A 1128 44.30 55.79 -8.92
CA ARG A 1128 44.06 55.18 -10.23
C ARG A 1128 42.64 55.36 -10.72
N ALA A 1129 42.49 55.47 -12.03
CA ALA A 1129 41.22 55.46 -12.74
C ALA A 1129 41.32 54.46 -13.89
N LEU A 1130 40.34 53.56 -14.00
CA LEU A 1130 40.36 52.52 -15.01
C LEU A 1130 39.04 52.43 -15.75
N VAL A 1131 39.11 52.00 -17.01
CA VAL A 1131 37.97 51.60 -17.84
C VAL A 1131 38.31 50.31 -18.56
N TYR A 1132 37.33 49.43 -18.73
CA TYR A 1132 37.57 48.16 -19.41
C TYR A 1132 36.34 47.60 -20.12
N LEU A 1133 36.62 46.80 -21.15
CA LEU A 1133 35.68 45.97 -21.87
C LEU A 1133 36.04 44.51 -21.68
N ARG A 1134 35.05 43.68 -21.37
CA ARG A 1134 35.17 42.23 -21.30
C ARG A 1134 34.20 41.59 -22.27
N TYR A 1135 34.74 40.75 -23.16
CA TYR A 1135 33.99 39.96 -24.12
C TYR A 1135 34.09 38.47 -23.76
N SER A 1136 32.95 37.81 -23.62
CA SER A 1136 32.84 36.36 -23.43
C SER A 1136 32.40 35.71 -24.74
N PHE A 1137 33.01 34.60 -25.14
CA PHE A 1137 32.69 33.96 -26.42
C PHE A 1137 31.33 33.27 -26.41
N ASP A 1138 30.95 32.65 -25.30
CA ASP A 1138 29.62 32.07 -25.11
C ASP A 1138 28.69 33.04 -24.36
N PRO A 1139 27.37 33.01 -24.60
CA PRO A 1139 26.40 33.88 -23.93
C PRO A 1139 26.45 33.74 -22.39
N TRP A 1140 26.68 34.85 -21.70
CA TRP A 1140 26.68 34.93 -20.25
C TRP A 1140 25.56 35.81 -19.71
N GLN A 1141 24.44 35.17 -19.36
CA GLN A 1141 23.36 35.81 -18.60
C GLN A 1141 23.39 35.46 -17.12
N GLY A 1142 24.47 34.85 -16.60
CA GLY A 1142 24.62 34.52 -15.18
C GLY A 1142 24.84 35.73 -14.27
N ASN A 1143 25.40 35.48 -13.11
CA ASN A 1143 25.71 36.53 -12.16
C ASN A 1143 26.87 37.42 -12.66
N LEU A 1144 26.78 38.74 -12.44
CA LEU A 1144 27.96 39.60 -12.51
C LEU A 1144 28.81 39.42 -11.24
N PRO A 1145 30.14 39.66 -11.28
CA PRO A 1145 31.01 39.51 -10.11
C PRO A 1145 30.52 40.32 -8.90
N LEU A 1146 30.71 39.79 -7.68
CA LEU A 1146 30.34 40.46 -6.43
C LEU A 1146 31.42 40.17 -5.36
N PRO A 1147 32.42 41.04 -5.14
CA PRO A 1147 32.54 42.40 -5.69
C PRO A 1147 32.98 42.44 -7.16
N VAL A 1148 32.99 43.65 -7.75
CA VAL A 1148 33.61 43.89 -9.05
C VAL A 1148 35.12 43.72 -8.92
N GLU A 1149 35.70 42.83 -9.74
CA GLU A 1149 37.13 42.48 -9.69
C GLU A 1149 37.79 42.73 -11.06
N PRO A 1150 38.37 43.93 -11.28
CA PRO A 1150 39.08 44.25 -12.50
C PRO A 1150 40.43 43.52 -12.56
N ILE A 1151 40.90 43.22 -13.77
CA ILE A 1151 42.25 42.69 -13.99
C ILE A 1151 43.29 43.72 -13.51
N THR A 1152 44.25 43.26 -12.72
CA THR A 1152 45.38 44.07 -12.25
C THR A 1152 46.52 44.06 -13.28
N PRO A 1153 47.28 45.16 -13.41
CA PRO A 1153 48.54 45.15 -14.15
C PRO A 1153 49.44 43.99 -13.71
N TYR A 1154 50.14 43.37 -14.65
CA TYR A 1154 50.94 42.17 -14.43
C TYR A 1154 52.07 42.42 -13.41
N ALA A 1155 52.61 43.63 -13.41
CA ALA A 1155 53.60 44.09 -12.45
C ALA A 1155 53.09 44.11 -10.99
N ASP A 1156 51.78 44.29 -10.80
CA ASP A 1156 51.12 44.37 -9.48
C ASP A 1156 50.57 43.02 -8.99
N MET A 1157 50.66 41.94 -9.77
CA MET A 1157 50.21 40.61 -9.36
C MET A 1157 50.99 40.11 -8.13
N ARG A 1158 50.29 39.55 -7.14
CA ARG A 1158 50.90 39.10 -5.87
C ARG A 1158 50.55 37.66 -5.54
#